data_AF-A0A3S0W6F7-F1
#
_entry.id   AF-A0A3S0W6F7-F1
#
_cell.length_a   1.000
_cell.length_b   1.000
_cell.length_c   1.000
_cell.angle_alpha   90.00
_cell.angle_beta   90.00
_cell.angle_gamma   90.00
#
_symmetry.space_group_name_H-M   'P 1'
#
loop_
_entity.id
_entity.type
_entity.pdbx_description
1 polymer ?
#
loop_
_entity_poly.entity_id
_entity_poly.type
_entity_poly.pdbx_seq_one_letter_code
_entity_poly.pdbx_strand_id
1 'polypeptide(L)'
;MPMLAAPKKFQPLVDLVNTYNSIPEDEHIKRLFYLQKINYLLNTISPNAELYDWMTNTNKDSFLDHLKAYSINPHASFFLKGIQFALAVAGYTKKEPVDEADVNNEQDQQPNIEYPLMQNRDAILLNRTFDESSEEYTAISLRLAKLAQTNHKIKTKVQKQIIISEMVEPKIQAIKGNPPISNPIPFRIKYKTEPLGDGGNNANFKFTMSSWDEQLIFRVEDRDSLSLEQRLHSHPVSMYFIEDYVLFRKVLKNHLSPVEYRPVVLSQFANQGNLTEVAKKLHNQPASKIASVAGYYFAQITHFCSLLIDTKAYHPDMKLSNFLAHNNRLLISDRKTLIENEHPLVNTVRSSPAHAPDEYFDCLDFDIFGIDFNEKANTTVLNMPQFMAFQLGMILKEFLILTQLDELPAEFRDRDKSAASYFDSPSNSIINLSLLVQELTRPEPEKRMTINQFKSLLKFRIMTPDNFYAQVEEAFPSELLGIQQDIDEIKALLNEKINDGFLQSISQSFINPNALSAYNKDFLLRANEVFKKISASEPKETRLTRMAEKLAIKCYREYSHSYFKQCSQSLEAELFKLEWNKAPWYRKALHWLTFGLFNVDRASNEEIATVKIKQDLKGEEFQMHFSLLEFLPPKELNHLGKLQSARFKEFIYSHVNEILPQDSEDSEHSSSASSDSEEEHDSHISFKASSESLDDKASEETDSLPSGTMIIRTDKSDEEVLSVDSLPSGTMVIKKDKSNSSLLALDSLPSSTMKIKTDEEIEAERLAQDSIPSSSTKSSRKTKRELPLETDTVVIKVSDTSKKRMSFSFIKDLGIFSSKKAIIAEPSARASRFKKVDSVRTALLRGDGSNRFKTKGPQRSRVEDINWEPISSDENGTPLNTNAPL
;
A
#
# COMPACT_ATOMS: atom_id res chain seq x y z
N MET A 1 -8.20 -9.27 55.12
CA MET A 1 -7.62 -7.93 55.31
C MET A 1 -7.96 -7.07 54.09
N PRO A 2 -8.08 -5.74 54.23
CA PRO A 2 -8.42 -4.86 53.12
C PRO A 2 -7.22 -4.62 52.20
N MET A 3 -7.45 -4.55 50.89
CA MET A 3 -6.49 -4.15 49.87
C MET A 3 -6.10 -2.68 50.04
N LEU A 4 -4.84 -2.34 49.77
CA LEU A 4 -4.36 -0.96 49.73
C LEU A 4 -5.25 -0.07 48.85
N ALA A 5 -5.59 1.12 49.35
CA ALA A 5 -6.43 2.08 48.63
C ALA A 5 -5.82 2.47 47.27
N ALA A 6 -6.66 2.52 46.23
CA ALA A 6 -6.25 2.96 44.90
C ALA A 6 -5.97 4.47 44.85
N PRO A 7 -5.16 4.95 43.87
CA PRO A 7 -4.90 6.38 43.71
C PRO A 7 -6.17 7.16 43.39
N LYS A 8 -6.40 8.26 44.12
CA LYS A 8 -7.65 9.05 44.10
C LYS A 8 -8.03 9.61 42.71
N LYS A 9 -7.05 9.80 41.83
CA LYS A 9 -7.26 10.31 40.46
C LYS A 9 -8.09 9.35 39.58
N PHE A 10 -8.21 8.08 39.95
CA PHE A 10 -8.93 7.07 39.18
C PHE A 10 -10.20 6.64 39.92
N GLN A 11 -11.21 7.52 39.97
CA GLN A 11 -12.44 7.30 40.75
C GLN A 11 -13.11 5.93 40.49
N PRO A 12 -13.26 5.45 39.24
CA PRO A 12 -13.86 4.13 39.00
C PRO A 12 -13.07 2.97 39.64
N LEU A 13 -11.74 3.09 39.70
CA LEU A 13 -10.88 2.11 40.36
C LEU A 13 -11.04 2.19 41.89
N VAL A 14 -11.10 3.41 42.43
CA VAL A 14 -11.34 3.64 43.87
C VAL A 14 -12.65 3.01 44.31
N ASP A 15 -13.73 3.19 43.55
CA ASP A 15 -15.05 2.65 43.88
C ASP A 15 -15.03 1.11 43.92
N LEU A 16 -14.37 0.48 42.94
CA LEU A 16 -14.20 -0.98 42.90
C LEU A 16 -13.35 -1.51 44.05
N VAL A 17 -12.25 -0.84 44.41
CA VAL A 17 -11.39 -1.24 45.53
C VAL A 17 -12.09 -1.07 46.87
N ASN A 18 -12.83 0.03 47.06
CA ASN A 18 -13.64 0.24 48.27
C ASN A 18 -14.72 -0.83 48.41
N THR A 19 -15.39 -1.18 47.30
CA THR A 19 -16.37 -2.27 47.26
C THR A 19 -15.70 -3.60 47.62
N TYR A 20 -14.55 -3.93 47.02
CA TYR A 20 -13.76 -5.11 47.35
C TYR A 20 -13.41 -5.20 48.84
N ASN A 21 -13.01 -4.08 49.43
CA ASN A 21 -12.63 -4.00 50.84
C ASN A 21 -13.80 -4.12 51.81
N SER A 22 -15.02 -3.79 51.38
CA SER A 22 -16.23 -3.94 52.19
C SER A 22 -16.77 -5.38 52.23
N ILE A 23 -16.32 -6.25 51.32
CA ILE A 23 -16.81 -7.63 51.20
C ILE A 23 -16.17 -8.50 52.29
N PRO A 24 -16.96 -9.32 53.02
CA PRO A 24 -16.46 -10.28 54.00
C PRO A 24 -15.38 -11.22 53.43
N GLU A 25 -14.44 -11.67 54.27
CA GLU A 25 -13.30 -12.48 53.82
C GLU A 25 -13.69 -13.89 53.33
N ASP A 26 -14.80 -14.42 53.84
CA ASP A 26 -15.37 -15.73 53.52
C ASP A 26 -16.19 -15.72 52.21
N GLU A 27 -16.61 -14.56 51.72
CA GLU A 27 -17.30 -14.40 50.44
C GLU A 27 -16.33 -14.44 49.24
N HIS A 28 -15.57 -15.53 49.12
CA HIS A 28 -14.48 -15.66 48.16
C HIS A 28 -14.89 -15.46 46.69
N ILE A 29 -16.07 -15.93 46.27
CA ILE A 29 -16.55 -15.77 44.88
C ILE A 29 -16.84 -14.29 44.57
N LYS A 30 -17.49 -13.58 45.49
CA LYS A 30 -17.75 -12.14 45.34
C LYS A 30 -16.44 -11.35 45.32
N ARG A 31 -15.48 -11.70 46.18
CA ARG A 31 -14.12 -11.12 46.15
C ARG A 31 -13.41 -11.37 44.82
N LEU A 32 -13.44 -12.60 44.30
CA LEU A 32 -12.85 -12.95 43.00
C LEU A 32 -13.48 -12.17 41.84
N PHE A 33 -14.81 -12.00 41.85
CA PHE A 33 -15.52 -11.17 40.86
C PHE A 33 -14.98 -9.74 40.83
N TYR A 34 -14.92 -9.06 41.98
CA TYR A 34 -14.44 -7.68 42.03
C TYR A 34 -12.93 -7.57 41.75
N LEU A 35 -12.14 -8.57 42.15
CA LEU A 35 -10.72 -8.63 41.80
C LEU A 35 -10.50 -8.77 40.29
N GLN A 36 -11.32 -9.56 39.61
CA GLN A 36 -11.30 -9.69 38.16
C GLN A 36 -11.79 -8.41 37.47
N LYS A 37 -12.83 -7.75 38.01
CA LYS A 37 -13.35 -6.47 37.52
C LYS A 37 -12.32 -5.34 37.65
N ILE A 38 -11.57 -5.30 38.76
CA ILE A 38 -10.41 -4.41 38.94
C ILE A 38 -9.33 -4.70 37.88
N ASN A 39 -8.92 -5.97 37.72
CA ASN A 39 -7.93 -6.35 36.71
C ASN A 39 -8.38 -5.98 35.28
N TYR A 40 -9.67 -6.12 34.97
CA TYR A 40 -10.24 -5.74 33.67
C TYR A 40 -10.06 -4.23 33.44
N LEU A 41 -10.42 -3.40 34.42
CA LEU A 41 -10.30 -1.94 34.34
C LEU A 41 -8.84 -1.47 34.21
N LEU A 42 -7.90 -2.10 34.92
CA LEU A 42 -6.47 -1.71 34.86
C LEU A 42 -5.86 -1.85 33.45
N ASN A 43 -6.41 -2.71 32.60
CA ASN A 43 -5.92 -2.86 31.22
C ASN A 43 -6.43 -1.75 30.29
N THR A 44 -7.48 -1.02 30.68
CA THR A 44 -8.05 0.07 29.86
C THR A 44 -7.48 1.44 30.22
N ILE A 45 -6.87 1.58 31.41
CA ILE A 45 -6.33 2.84 31.91
C ILE A 45 -4.85 2.98 31.52
N SER A 46 -4.47 4.16 31.02
CA SER A 46 -3.08 4.56 30.87
C SER A 46 -2.51 4.97 32.24
N PRO A 47 -1.51 4.25 32.78
CA PRO A 47 -1.03 4.53 34.13
C PRO A 47 -0.14 5.78 34.18
N ASN A 48 -0.26 6.51 35.28
CA ASN A 48 0.73 7.47 35.74
C ASN A 48 1.63 6.83 36.80
N ALA A 49 2.58 7.59 37.36
CA ALA A 49 3.51 7.08 38.38
C ALA A 49 2.79 6.46 39.60
N GLU A 50 1.83 7.18 40.18
CA GLU A 50 1.07 6.72 41.35
C GLU A 50 0.32 5.41 41.08
N LEU A 51 -0.32 5.29 39.91
CA LEU A 51 -1.02 4.06 39.53
C LEU A 51 -0.02 2.94 39.29
N TYR A 52 1.04 3.18 38.51
CA TYR A 52 2.07 2.19 38.22
C TYR A 52 2.66 1.58 39.50
N ASP A 53 2.99 2.42 40.48
CA ASP A 53 3.50 1.96 41.77
C ASP A 53 2.48 1.09 42.51
N TRP A 54 1.20 1.50 42.53
CA TRP A 54 0.13 0.73 43.16
C TRP A 54 -0.09 -0.65 42.49
N MET A 55 -0.16 -0.71 41.16
CA MET A 55 -0.37 -1.97 40.41
C MET A 55 0.86 -2.88 40.40
N THR A 56 2.06 -2.36 40.66
CA THR A 56 3.29 -3.17 40.70
C THR A 56 3.80 -3.46 42.11
N ASN A 57 3.15 -2.93 43.13
CA ASN A 57 3.51 -3.13 44.53
C ASN A 57 3.45 -4.62 44.93
N THR A 58 4.55 -5.15 45.47
CA THR A 58 4.67 -6.55 45.91
C THR A 58 4.53 -6.75 47.41
N ASN A 59 4.29 -5.68 48.17
CA ASN A 59 4.12 -5.74 49.63
C ASN A 59 2.80 -6.44 49.99
N LYS A 60 2.69 -6.82 51.27
CA LYS A 60 1.46 -7.38 51.84
C LYS A 60 0.26 -6.44 51.62
N ASP A 61 -0.93 -7.03 51.41
CA ASP A 61 -2.19 -6.34 51.18
C ASP A 61 -2.24 -5.51 49.87
N SER A 62 -1.23 -5.64 49.00
CA SER A 62 -1.23 -5.02 47.68
C SER A 62 -2.17 -5.74 46.71
N PHE A 63 -2.50 -5.09 45.58
CA PHE A 63 -3.25 -5.73 44.49
C PHE A 63 -2.61 -7.05 44.04
N LEU A 64 -1.28 -7.10 43.92
CA LEU A 64 -0.56 -8.31 43.53
C LEU A 64 -0.61 -9.41 44.60
N ASP A 65 -0.58 -9.04 45.88
CA ASP A 65 -0.70 -9.99 47.00
C ASP A 65 -2.08 -10.65 47.01
N HIS A 66 -3.13 -9.87 46.79
CA HIS A 66 -4.50 -10.39 46.67
C HIS A 66 -4.69 -11.32 45.46
N LEU A 67 -4.03 -11.07 44.32
CA LEU A 67 -4.02 -12.02 43.20
C LEU A 67 -3.31 -13.33 43.57
N LYS A 68 -2.14 -13.23 44.20
CA LYS A 68 -1.34 -14.39 44.63
C LYS A 68 -2.06 -15.26 45.66
N ALA A 69 -2.84 -14.65 46.56
CA ALA A 69 -3.66 -15.38 47.54
C ALA A 69 -4.65 -16.37 46.89
N TYR A 70 -5.06 -16.11 45.64
CA TYR A 70 -5.91 -16.98 44.84
C TYR A 70 -5.16 -17.77 43.76
N SER A 71 -3.82 -17.83 43.82
CA SER A 71 -2.97 -18.49 42.81
C SER A 71 -3.12 -17.90 41.40
N ILE A 72 -3.40 -16.59 41.29
CA ILE A 72 -3.53 -15.90 40.01
C ILE A 72 -2.21 -15.17 39.71
N ASN A 73 -1.62 -15.46 38.56
CA ASN A 73 -0.37 -14.83 38.14
C ASN A 73 -0.67 -13.43 37.54
N PRO A 74 -0.14 -12.35 38.13
CA PRO A 74 -0.38 -10.99 37.64
C PRO A 74 0.22 -10.73 36.25
N HIS A 75 1.27 -11.45 35.85
CA HIS A 75 1.94 -11.31 34.57
C HIS A 75 1.41 -12.27 33.49
N ALA A 76 0.43 -13.13 33.80
CA ALA A 76 -0.15 -14.04 32.82
C ALA A 76 -0.83 -13.29 31.66
N SER A 77 -0.86 -13.92 30.49
CA SER A 77 -1.65 -13.49 29.33
C SER A 77 -3.14 -13.31 29.68
N PHE A 78 -3.89 -12.57 28.87
CA PHE A 78 -5.34 -12.39 29.07
C PHE A 78 -6.09 -13.72 29.20
N PHE A 79 -5.76 -14.67 28.32
CA PHE A 79 -6.38 -15.98 28.31
C PHE A 79 -6.05 -16.78 29.57
N LEU A 80 -4.76 -16.95 29.90
CA LEU A 80 -4.36 -17.73 31.07
C LEU A 80 -4.88 -17.12 32.37
N LYS A 81 -4.77 -15.80 32.52
CA LYS A 81 -5.27 -15.09 33.70
C LYS A 81 -6.78 -15.29 33.87
N GLY A 82 -7.55 -15.21 32.78
CA GLY A 82 -8.98 -15.50 32.80
C GLY A 82 -9.32 -16.93 33.23
N ILE A 83 -8.50 -17.92 32.83
CA ILE A 83 -8.63 -19.31 33.29
C ILE A 83 -8.22 -19.47 34.76
N GLN A 84 -7.19 -18.77 35.24
CA GLN A 84 -6.79 -18.80 36.65
C GLN A 84 -7.89 -18.26 37.57
N PHE A 85 -8.57 -17.18 37.17
CA PHE A 85 -9.78 -16.72 37.89
C PHE A 85 -10.87 -17.81 37.90
N ALA A 86 -11.13 -18.47 36.77
CA ALA A 86 -12.12 -19.53 36.68
C ALA A 86 -11.80 -20.74 37.59
N LEU A 87 -10.53 -21.16 37.62
CA LEU A 87 -10.03 -22.23 38.51
C LEU A 87 -10.16 -21.83 39.98
N ALA A 88 -9.86 -20.58 40.34
CA ALA A 88 -10.03 -20.09 41.70
C ALA A 88 -11.51 -20.13 42.12
N VAL A 89 -12.43 -19.64 41.27
CA VAL A 89 -13.88 -19.70 41.55
C VAL A 89 -14.35 -21.14 41.74
N ALA A 90 -13.88 -22.07 40.88
CA ALA A 90 -14.21 -23.49 41.01
C ALA A 90 -13.76 -24.08 42.35
N GLY A 91 -12.57 -23.70 42.83
CA GLY A 91 -12.05 -24.18 44.12
C GLY A 91 -12.85 -23.73 45.35
N TYR A 92 -13.61 -22.64 45.25
CA TYR A 92 -14.45 -22.11 46.34
C TYR A 92 -15.95 -22.40 46.17
N THR A 93 -16.34 -23.05 45.07
CA THR A 93 -17.74 -23.44 44.86
C THR A 93 -18.00 -24.75 45.60
N LYS A 94 -18.89 -24.74 46.61
CA LYS A 94 -19.29 -25.92 47.39
C LYS A 94 -20.16 -26.94 46.60
N LYS A 95 -20.38 -26.72 45.31
CA LYS A 95 -21.14 -27.67 44.48
C LYS A 95 -20.22 -28.86 44.19
N GLU A 96 -20.69 -30.06 44.50
CA GLU A 96 -20.07 -31.30 44.04
C GLU A 96 -19.80 -31.21 42.53
N PRO A 97 -18.72 -31.85 42.03
CA PRO A 97 -18.42 -31.87 40.61
C PRO A 97 -19.69 -32.28 39.87
N VAL A 98 -20.14 -31.43 38.94
CA VAL A 98 -21.28 -31.73 38.06
C VAL A 98 -21.08 -33.15 37.55
N ASP A 99 -22.05 -34.03 37.85
CA ASP A 99 -21.98 -35.47 37.60
C ASP A 99 -21.30 -35.78 36.26
N GLU A 100 -20.44 -36.79 36.25
CA GLU A 100 -19.86 -37.39 35.03
C GLU A 100 -20.93 -37.88 34.04
N ALA A 101 -22.22 -37.83 34.40
CA ALA A 101 -23.36 -38.07 33.53
C ALA A 101 -23.51 -37.03 32.39
N ASP A 102 -22.87 -35.87 32.46
CA ASP A 102 -22.96 -34.81 31.44
C ASP A 102 -21.76 -34.77 30.47
N VAL A 103 -20.99 -35.85 30.43
CA VAL A 103 -19.83 -36.04 29.50
C VAL A 103 -20.28 -36.22 28.04
N ASN A 104 -21.59 -36.40 27.80
CA ASN A 104 -22.21 -36.54 26.48
C ASN A 104 -23.02 -35.32 26.01
N ASN A 105 -22.85 -34.14 26.62
CA ASN A 105 -23.44 -32.94 26.05
C ASN A 105 -22.75 -32.61 24.72
N GLU A 106 -23.45 -32.81 23.61
CA GLU A 106 -23.02 -32.46 22.24
C GLU A 106 -22.50 -31.01 22.15
N GLN A 107 -22.91 -30.13 23.07
CA GLN A 107 -22.41 -28.76 23.20
C GLN A 107 -20.92 -28.68 23.57
N ASP A 108 -20.39 -29.53 24.47
CA ASP A 108 -18.99 -29.47 24.94
C ASP A 108 -17.98 -29.99 23.88
N GLN A 109 -18.46 -30.57 22.78
CA GLN A 109 -17.66 -30.98 21.62
C GLN A 109 -17.60 -29.90 20.52
N GLN A 110 -18.33 -28.79 20.66
CA GLN A 110 -18.29 -27.72 19.65
C GLN A 110 -16.90 -27.08 19.58
N PRO A 111 -16.36 -26.86 18.36
CA PRO A 111 -15.09 -26.17 18.22
C PRO A 111 -15.22 -24.73 18.74
N ASN A 112 -14.20 -24.28 19.47
CA ASN A 112 -14.07 -22.88 19.92
C ASN A 112 -15.14 -22.43 20.95
N ILE A 113 -15.67 -23.36 21.74
CA ILE A 113 -16.67 -23.11 22.80
C ILE A 113 -16.20 -22.13 23.89
N GLU A 114 -14.88 -21.91 24.02
CA GLU A 114 -14.31 -20.98 24.99
C GLU A 114 -14.68 -19.52 24.73
N TYR A 115 -14.87 -19.11 23.47
CA TYR A 115 -15.06 -17.69 23.14
C TYR A 115 -16.39 -17.11 23.62
N PRO A 116 -17.56 -17.75 23.38
CA PRO A 116 -18.83 -17.25 23.93
C PRO A 116 -18.81 -17.13 25.45
N LEU A 117 -18.17 -18.09 26.14
CA LEU A 117 -18.01 -18.05 27.61
C LEU A 117 -17.16 -16.86 28.05
N MET A 118 -16.03 -16.61 27.39
CA MET A 118 -15.18 -15.45 27.68
C MET A 118 -15.89 -14.13 27.38
N GLN A 119 -16.65 -14.02 26.27
CA GLN A 119 -17.41 -12.82 25.92
C GLN A 119 -18.50 -12.51 26.95
N ASN A 120 -19.29 -13.51 27.34
CA ASN A 120 -20.35 -13.33 28.33
C ASN A 120 -19.76 -12.92 29.69
N ARG A 121 -18.66 -13.55 30.10
CA ARG A 121 -17.93 -13.15 31.31
C ARG A 121 -17.46 -11.69 31.22
N ASP A 122 -16.85 -11.30 30.11
CA ASP A 122 -16.32 -9.95 29.93
C ASP A 122 -17.46 -8.90 29.92
N ALA A 123 -18.60 -9.22 29.33
CA ALA A 123 -19.81 -8.38 29.36
C ALA A 123 -20.37 -8.21 30.79
N ILE A 124 -20.37 -9.28 31.60
CA ILE A 124 -20.74 -9.23 33.02
C ILE A 124 -19.77 -8.33 33.80
N LEU A 125 -18.46 -8.52 33.61
CA LEU A 125 -17.42 -7.75 34.29
C LEU A 125 -17.51 -6.26 33.93
N LEU A 126 -17.87 -5.91 32.70
CA LEU A 126 -18.07 -4.53 32.27
C LEU A 126 -19.35 -3.92 32.86
N ASN A 127 -20.49 -4.58 32.69
CA ASN A 127 -21.79 -3.90 32.75
C ASN A 127 -22.65 -4.24 33.96
N ARG A 128 -22.33 -5.28 34.72
CA ARG A 128 -23.20 -5.79 35.81
C ARG A 128 -22.52 -5.77 37.17
N THR A 129 -23.33 -5.74 38.22
CA THR A 129 -22.90 -5.96 39.61
C THR A 129 -22.89 -7.45 39.95
N PHE A 130 -22.21 -7.82 41.03
CA PHE A 130 -22.20 -9.22 41.47
C PHE A 130 -23.59 -9.72 41.84
N ASP A 131 -24.39 -8.93 42.53
CA ASP A 131 -25.70 -9.35 43.04
C ASP A 131 -26.67 -9.67 41.88
N GLU A 132 -26.53 -8.98 40.74
CA GLU A 132 -27.32 -9.22 39.53
C GLU A 132 -26.84 -10.43 38.71
N SER A 133 -25.60 -10.88 38.88
CA SER A 133 -24.93 -11.80 37.93
C SER A 133 -24.17 -12.96 38.58
N SER A 134 -24.30 -13.14 39.89
CA SER A 134 -23.52 -14.11 40.68
C SER A 134 -23.63 -15.54 40.15
N GLU A 135 -24.84 -16.02 39.88
CA GLU A 135 -25.09 -17.37 39.37
C GLU A 135 -24.48 -17.59 37.98
N GLU A 136 -24.69 -16.63 37.08
CA GLU A 136 -24.19 -16.69 35.70
C GLU A 136 -22.66 -16.61 35.65
N TYR A 137 -22.06 -15.69 36.40
CA TYR A 137 -20.60 -15.58 36.54
C TYR A 137 -19.97 -16.86 37.09
N THR A 138 -20.60 -17.45 38.11
CA THR A 138 -20.14 -18.70 38.72
C THR A 138 -20.25 -19.85 37.72
N ALA A 139 -21.39 -19.99 37.04
CA ALA A 139 -21.61 -21.05 36.05
C ALA A 139 -20.61 -20.97 34.87
N ILE A 140 -20.36 -19.76 34.33
CA ILE A 140 -19.37 -19.54 33.28
C ILE A 140 -17.97 -19.92 33.76
N SER A 141 -17.61 -19.50 34.97
CA SER A 141 -16.30 -19.81 35.57
C SER A 141 -16.10 -21.32 35.76
N LEU A 142 -17.11 -22.03 36.26
CA LEU A 142 -17.06 -23.50 36.39
C LEU A 142 -16.89 -24.19 35.03
N ARG A 143 -17.59 -23.72 33.99
CA ARG A 143 -17.47 -24.30 32.65
C ARG A 143 -16.10 -24.05 32.04
N LEU A 144 -15.54 -22.85 32.18
CA LEU A 144 -14.18 -22.54 31.75
C LEU A 144 -13.13 -23.38 32.50
N ALA A 145 -13.32 -23.59 33.80
CA ALA A 145 -12.46 -24.46 34.61
C ALA A 145 -12.54 -25.93 34.16
N LYS A 146 -13.75 -26.46 33.89
CA LYS A 146 -13.95 -27.80 33.34
C LYS A 146 -13.23 -27.95 31.99
N LEU A 147 -13.41 -27.00 31.08
CA LEU A 147 -12.73 -27.01 29.77
C LEU A 147 -11.21 -27.03 29.89
N ALA A 148 -10.63 -26.30 30.85
CA ALA A 148 -9.19 -26.31 31.10
C ALA A 148 -8.66 -27.68 31.58
N GLN A 149 -9.53 -28.55 32.10
CA GLN A 149 -9.17 -29.89 32.61
C GLN A 149 -9.49 -31.02 31.62
N THR A 150 -10.59 -30.89 30.87
CA THR A 150 -11.15 -31.95 30.01
C THR A 150 -10.84 -31.77 28.52
N ASN A 151 -10.84 -30.53 28.00
CA ASN A 151 -10.60 -30.28 26.58
C ASN A 151 -9.09 -30.30 26.29
N HIS A 152 -8.63 -31.26 25.49
CA HIS A 152 -7.21 -31.46 25.20
C HIS A 152 -6.49 -30.22 24.66
N LYS A 153 -7.12 -29.47 23.72
CA LYS A 153 -6.54 -28.26 23.11
C LYS A 153 -6.34 -27.17 24.17
N ILE A 154 -7.37 -26.90 24.97
CA ILE A 154 -7.35 -25.86 26.01
C ILE A 154 -6.38 -26.26 27.13
N LYS A 155 -6.45 -27.51 27.61
CA LYS A 155 -5.56 -28.03 28.65
C LYS A 155 -4.09 -27.92 28.26
N THR A 156 -3.73 -28.37 27.06
CA THR A 156 -2.35 -28.29 26.56
C THR A 156 -1.89 -26.84 26.47
N LYS A 157 -2.75 -25.94 25.98
CA LYS A 157 -2.47 -24.50 25.92
C LYS A 157 -2.21 -23.94 27.32
N VAL A 158 -3.13 -24.16 28.27
CA VAL A 158 -3.01 -23.67 29.66
C VAL A 158 -1.73 -24.18 30.32
N GLN A 159 -1.43 -25.48 30.21
CA GLN A 159 -0.21 -26.08 30.77
C GLN A 159 1.05 -25.46 30.17
N LYS A 160 1.11 -25.30 28.84
CA LYS A 160 2.23 -24.63 28.14
C LYS A 160 2.43 -23.21 28.68
N GLN A 161 1.37 -22.41 28.79
CA GLN A 161 1.48 -21.03 29.27
C GLN A 161 1.91 -20.95 30.75
N ILE A 162 1.43 -21.87 31.61
CA ILE A 162 1.85 -21.93 33.02
C ILE A 162 3.35 -22.20 33.12
N ILE A 163 3.86 -23.24 32.43
CA ILE A 163 5.28 -23.62 32.48
C ILE A 163 6.16 -22.47 31.99
N ILE A 164 5.83 -21.86 30.85
CA ILE A 164 6.60 -20.72 30.32
C ILE A 164 6.59 -19.55 31.32
N SER A 165 5.42 -19.23 31.89
CA SER A 165 5.28 -18.12 32.82
C SER A 165 6.09 -18.32 34.11
N GLU A 166 6.14 -19.54 34.64
CA GLU A 166 6.98 -19.88 35.80
C GLU A 166 8.48 -19.80 35.47
N MET A 167 8.89 -20.32 34.31
CA MET A 167 10.29 -20.31 33.87
C MET A 167 10.86 -18.92 33.63
N VAL A 168 10.02 -17.97 33.19
CA VAL A 168 10.45 -16.61 32.82
C VAL A 168 10.26 -15.58 33.94
N GLU A 169 9.52 -15.89 35.01
CA GLU A 169 9.28 -14.98 36.13
C GLU A 169 10.56 -14.34 36.71
N PRO A 170 11.67 -15.08 36.93
CA PRO A 170 12.93 -14.48 37.39
C PRO A 170 13.47 -13.42 36.43
N LYS A 171 13.37 -13.66 35.11
CA LYS A 171 13.79 -12.72 34.07
C LYS A 171 12.87 -11.49 34.03
N ILE A 172 11.55 -11.65 34.23
CA ILE A 172 10.62 -10.52 34.33
C ILE A 172 10.98 -9.62 35.51
N GLN A 173 11.24 -10.19 36.69
CA GLN A 173 11.62 -9.43 37.88
C GLN A 173 12.93 -8.66 37.65
N ALA A 174 13.92 -9.30 37.02
CA ALA A 174 15.17 -8.64 36.61
C ALA A 174 14.93 -7.49 35.63
N ILE A 175 14.10 -7.69 34.59
CA ILE A 175 13.71 -6.65 33.63
C ILE A 175 13.02 -5.47 34.35
N LYS A 176 12.23 -5.73 35.40
CA LYS A 176 11.57 -4.70 36.21
C LYS A 176 12.50 -3.99 37.20
N GLY A 177 13.74 -4.46 37.36
CA GLY A 177 14.71 -3.88 38.29
C GLY A 177 14.55 -4.36 39.74
N ASN A 178 13.77 -5.43 39.97
CA ASN A 178 13.62 -6.01 41.30
C ASN A 178 14.78 -6.97 41.60
N PRO A 179 15.26 -7.04 42.85
CA PRO A 179 16.35 -7.95 43.23
C PRO A 179 15.95 -9.40 42.94
N PRO A 180 16.91 -10.26 42.54
CA PRO A 180 16.62 -11.67 42.28
C PRO A 180 16.02 -12.30 43.53
N ILE A 181 14.87 -12.97 43.35
CA ILE A 181 14.15 -13.63 44.44
C ILE A 181 15.13 -14.62 45.11
N SER A 182 15.34 -14.49 46.41
CA SER A 182 16.25 -15.32 47.22
C SER A 182 15.82 -16.78 47.39
N ASN A 183 14.71 -17.19 46.77
CA ASN A 183 14.27 -18.57 46.78
C ASN A 183 15.03 -19.35 45.71
N PRO A 184 15.54 -20.55 46.01
CA PRO A 184 16.19 -21.38 45.01
C PRO A 184 15.17 -21.66 43.91
N ILE A 185 15.37 -21.06 42.74
CA ILE A 185 14.63 -21.45 41.54
C ILE A 185 14.93 -22.94 41.36
N PRO A 186 13.91 -23.83 41.28
CA PRO A 186 14.14 -25.27 41.17
C PRO A 186 14.95 -25.67 39.93
N PHE A 187 15.15 -24.73 39.00
CA PHE A 187 15.89 -24.90 37.76
C PHE A 187 16.89 -23.75 37.58
N ARG A 188 18.18 -24.06 37.41
CA ARG A 188 19.16 -23.09 36.88
C ARG A 188 18.88 -22.88 35.39
N ILE A 189 17.91 -22.01 35.08
CA ILE A 189 17.58 -21.64 33.70
C ILE A 189 18.58 -20.58 33.24
N LYS A 190 19.25 -20.82 32.10
CA LYS A 190 20.05 -19.80 31.44
C LYS A 190 19.20 -19.10 30.38
N TYR A 191 19.31 -17.78 30.32
CA TYR A 191 18.59 -16.92 29.39
C TYR A 191 19.55 -16.34 28.36
N LYS A 192 19.07 -16.14 27.13
CA LYS A 192 19.78 -15.36 26.12
C LYS A 192 18.80 -14.48 25.37
N THR A 193 19.07 -13.17 25.34
CA THR A 193 18.27 -12.16 24.66
C THR A 193 19.09 -11.48 23.57
N GLU A 194 18.55 -11.32 22.37
CA GLU A 194 19.21 -10.65 21.24
C GLU A 194 18.23 -9.73 20.51
N PRO A 195 18.64 -8.52 20.07
CA PRO A 195 17.77 -7.66 19.27
C PRO A 195 17.39 -8.32 17.95
N LEU A 196 16.15 -8.15 17.52
CA LEU A 196 15.66 -8.65 16.24
C LEU A 196 15.78 -7.56 15.16
N GLY A 197 16.73 -7.72 14.24
CA GLY A 197 16.99 -6.78 13.14
C GLY A 197 17.88 -5.59 13.52
N ASP A 198 18.17 -4.70 12.57
CA ASP A 198 19.11 -3.57 12.73
C ASP A 198 18.52 -2.35 13.48
N GLY A 199 17.54 -2.57 14.38
CA GLY A 199 16.96 -1.50 15.22
C GLY A 199 15.87 -0.66 14.55
N GLY A 200 14.84 -1.31 13.99
CA GLY A 200 13.65 -0.64 13.43
C GLY A 200 12.73 0.01 14.49
N ASN A 201 11.60 0.57 14.04
CA ASN A 201 10.63 1.29 14.88
C ASN A 201 10.02 0.45 16.02
N ASN A 202 10.05 -0.88 15.94
CA ASN A 202 9.53 -1.80 16.96
C ASN A 202 10.69 -2.46 17.69
N ALA A 203 10.70 -2.37 19.02
CA ALA A 203 11.73 -2.99 19.84
C ALA A 203 11.35 -4.44 20.17
N ASN A 204 11.89 -5.34 19.35
CA ASN A 204 11.65 -6.76 19.41
C ASN A 204 12.95 -7.49 19.75
N PHE A 205 12.89 -8.46 20.66
CA PHE A 205 14.06 -9.19 21.13
C PHE A 205 13.80 -10.68 21.08
N LYS A 206 14.64 -11.40 20.34
CA LYS A 206 14.71 -12.86 20.39
C LYS A 206 15.06 -13.28 21.80
N PHE A 207 14.36 -14.28 22.33
CA PHE A 207 14.54 -14.82 23.67
C PHE A 207 14.61 -16.34 23.63
N THR A 208 15.60 -16.90 24.31
CA THR A 208 15.80 -18.35 24.42
C THR A 208 16.08 -18.75 25.87
N MET A 209 15.61 -19.94 26.25
CA MET A 209 15.78 -20.52 27.59
C MET A 209 16.44 -21.89 27.46
N SER A 210 17.43 -22.21 28.30
CA SER A 210 18.20 -23.45 28.19
C SER A 210 17.40 -24.77 28.26
N SER A 211 16.19 -24.72 28.80
CA SER A 211 15.31 -25.88 28.98
C SER A 211 14.02 -25.77 28.15
N TRP A 212 14.01 -24.93 27.11
CA TRP A 212 12.88 -24.73 26.22
C TRP A 212 13.37 -24.61 24.77
N ASP A 213 13.01 -25.59 23.94
CA ASP A 213 13.55 -25.71 22.59
C ASP A 213 13.03 -24.61 21.64
N GLU A 214 11.82 -24.11 21.87
CA GLU A 214 11.23 -23.09 21.02
C GLU A 214 11.81 -21.70 21.31
N GLN A 215 12.10 -20.95 20.25
CA GLN A 215 12.44 -19.54 20.39
C GLN A 215 11.19 -18.73 20.76
N LEU A 216 11.39 -17.72 21.61
CA LEU A 216 10.36 -16.77 22.02
C LEU A 216 10.78 -15.34 21.62
N ILE A 217 9.86 -14.40 21.78
CA ILE A 217 10.10 -12.98 21.47
C ILE A 217 9.54 -12.08 22.55
N PHE A 218 10.37 -11.17 23.07
CA PHE A 218 9.90 -10.01 23.81
C PHE A 218 9.59 -8.89 22.83
N ARG A 219 8.45 -8.24 23.02
CA ARG A 219 8.08 -7.03 22.26
C ARG A 219 7.57 -5.94 23.19
N VAL A 220 7.96 -4.72 22.88
CA VAL A 220 7.43 -3.52 23.53
C VAL A 220 6.32 -2.95 22.65
N GLU A 221 5.11 -2.88 23.19
CA GLU A 221 3.94 -2.39 22.47
C GLU A 221 3.91 -0.85 22.48
N ASP A 222 3.74 -0.23 21.32
CA ASP A 222 3.59 1.22 21.16
C ASP A 222 2.10 1.62 21.32
N ARG A 223 1.52 1.31 22.49
CA ARG A 223 0.18 1.74 22.90
C ARG A 223 0.06 1.86 24.42
N ASP A 224 -0.79 2.75 24.89
CA ASP A 224 -0.94 3.00 26.33
C ASP A 224 -2.07 2.16 26.95
N SER A 225 -3.15 1.96 26.19
CA SER A 225 -4.30 1.13 26.56
C SER A 225 -4.27 -0.22 25.87
N LEU A 226 -4.70 -1.25 26.60
CA LEU A 226 -4.87 -2.62 26.12
C LEU A 226 -6.36 -3.01 26.02
N SER A 227 -7.27 -2.04 26.03
CA SER A 227 -8.73 -2.29 26.01
C SER A 227 -9.16 -3.12 24.81
N LEU A 228 -8.80 -2.69 23.60
CA LEU A 228 -9.10 -3.40 22.35
C LEU A 228 -8.44 -4.78 22.34
N GLU A 229 -7.19 -4.85 22.77
CA GLU A 229 -6.41 -6.09 22.84
C GLU A 229 -7.11 -7.12 23.74
N GLN A 230 -7.54 -6.70 24.93
CA GLN A 230 -8.28 -7.54 25.86
C GLN A 230 -9.61 -8.02 25.29
N ARG A 231 -10.37 -7.12 24.63
CA ARG A 231 -11.65 -7.46 24.00
C ARG A 231 -11.47 -8.50 22.89
N LEU A 232 -10.48 -8.34 22.02
CA LEU A 232 -10.27 -9.26 20.89
C LEU A 232 -9.82 -10.65 21.35
N HIS A 233 -9.14 -10.77 22.50
CA HIS A 233 -8.73 -12.06 23.06
C HIS A 233 -9.91 -12.96 23.52
N SER A 234 -11.10 -12.40 23.76
CA SER A 234 -12.30 -13.19 24.00
C SER A 234 -13.06 -13.55 22.72
N HIS A 235 -12.56 -13.16 21.55
CA HIS A 235 -13.19 -13.45 20.26
C HIS A 235 -12.41 -14.48 19.42
N PRO A 236 -13.08 -15.22 18.51
CA PRO A 236 -12.43 -16.22 17.67
C PRO A 236 -11.27 -15.68 16.83
N VAL A 237 -11.29 -14.39 16.47
CA VAL A 237 -10.22 -13.73 15.72
C VAL A 237 -8.83 -13.91 16.36
N SER A 238 -8.77 -14.05 17.69
CA SER A 238 -7.53 -14.28 18.43
C SER A 238 -6.84 -15.60 18.12
N MET A 239 -7.48 -16.54 17.39
CA MET A 239 -6.82 -17.74 16.89
C MET A 239 -5.68 -17.44 15.89
N TYR A 240 -5.74 -16.26 15.27
CA TYR A 240 -4.71 -15.73 14.38
C TYR A 240 -3.70 -14.86 15.10
N PHE A 241 -3.89 -14.56 16.38
CA PHE A 241 -2.91 -13.78 17.11
C PHE A 241 -1.70 -14.65 17.43
N ILE A 242 -0.53 -14.02 17.39
CA ILE A 242 0.66 -14.64 17.96
C ILE A 242 0.37 -14.96 19.43
N GLU A 243 0.70 -16.18 19.87
CA GLU A 243 0.39 -16.61 21.22
C GLU A 243 1.23 -15.84 22.24
N ASP A 244 0.53 -15.16 23.14
CA ASP A 244 1.10 -14.39 24.22
C ASP A 244 1.13 -15.22 25.49
N TYR A 245 2.30 -15.29 26.12
CA TYR A 245 2.55 -16.06 27.33
C TYR A 245 2.54 -15.17 28.57
N VAL A 246 3.15 -13.98 28.46
CA VAL A 246 3.31 -13.04 29.57
C VAL A 246 3.04 -11.62 29.10
N LEU A 247 2.37 -10.84 29.94
CA LEU A 247 2.08 -9.43 29.77
C LEU A 247 2.38 -8.66 31.06
N PHE A 248 3.23 -7.65 31.00
CA PHE A 248 3.48 -6.73 32.12
C PHE A 248 3.76 -5.31 31.62
N ARG A 249 3.67 -4.30 32.48
CA ARG A 249 4.05 -2.92 32.13
C ARG A 249 5.47 -2.61 32.60
N LYS A 250 6.18 -1.80 31.83
CA LYS A 250 7.52 -1.31 32.16
C LYS A 250 7.61 0.20 31.97
N VAL A 251 8.35 0.83 32.89
CA VAL A 251 8.75 2.23 32.82
C VAL A 251 9.87 2.39 31.78
N LEU A 252 9.66 3.25 30.78
CA LEU A 252 10.64 3.63 29.77
C LEU A 252 10.92 5.13 29.89
N LYS A 253 12.18 5.53 29.76
CA LYS A 253 12.58 6.95 29.77
C LYS A 253 12.69 7.42 28.32
N ASN A 254 12.07 8.56 28.00
CA ASN A 254 12.16 9.21 26.71
C ASN A 254 12.87 10.57 26.84
N HIS A 255 13.59 11.00 25.79
CA HIS A 255 14.31 12.28 25.80
C HIS A 255 13.35 13.49 25.72
N LEU A 256 12.11 13.29 25.23
CA LEU A 256 11.10 14.34 25.02
C LEU A 256 9.93 14.31 26.03
N SER A 257 9.69 13.18 26.69
CA SER A 257 8.61 12.98 27.68
C SER A 257 9.21 12.38 28.95
N PRO A 258 8.85 12.87 30.16
CA PRO A 258 9.60 12.56 31.37
C PRO A 258 9.60 11.07 31.76
N VAL A 259 8.56 10.28 31.46
CA VAL A 259 8.48 8.83 31.69
C VAL A 259 7.29 8.26 30.89
N GLU A 260 7.46 7.15 30.16
CA GLU A 260 6.36 6.39 29.51
C GLU A 260 6.16 5.01 30.16
N TYR A 261 4.92 4.53 30.22
CA TYR A 261 4.57 3.23 30.82
C TYR A 261 4.01 2.27 29.79
N ARG A 262 4.89 1.49 29.14
CA ARG A 262 4.52 0.66 27.98
C ARG A 262 4.30 -0.81 28.36
N PRO A 263 3.39 -1.53 27.68
CA PRO A 263 3.27 -2.97 27.79
C PRO A 263 4.48 -3.66 27.18
N VAL A 264 4.98 -4.68 27.87
CA VAL A 264 5.97 -5.64 27.39
C VAL A 264 5.31 -7.00 27.36
N VAL A 265 5.40 -7.67 26.21
CA VAL A 265 4.77 -8.95 25.95
C VAL A 265 5.83 -9.98 25.60
N LEU A 266 5.73 -11.17 26.18
CA LEU A 266 6.47 -12.36 25.75
C LEU A 266 5.56 -13.26 24.94
N SER A 267 6.02 -13.67 23.76
CA SER A 267 5.21 -14.46 22.84
C SER A 267 6.02 -15.50 22.08
N GLN A 268 5.31 -16.38 21.37
CA GLN A 268 5.94 -17.35 20.46
C GLN A 268 6.72 -16.66 19.35
N PHE A 269 7.79 -17.30 18.85
CA PHE A 269 8.49 -16.84 17.65
C PHE A 269 7.92 -17.52 16.38
N ALA A 270 7.66 -16.74 15.34
CA ALA A 270 7.20 -17.27 14.05
C ALA A 270 8.38 -17.83 13.24
N ASN A 271 8.42 -19.14 13.03
CA ASN A 271 9.60 -19.83 12.50
C ASN A 271 9.78 -19.72 10.97
N GLN A 272 8.75 -19.32 10.22
CA GLN A 272 8.83 -19.16 8.76
C GLN A 272 9.00 -17.70 8.31
N GLY A 273 9.06 -16.76 9.26
CA GLY A 273 9.14 -15.33 8.98
C GLY A 273 7.77 -14.72 8.64
N ASN A 274 7.78 -13.65 7.85
CA ASN A 274 6.56 -13.00 7.34
C ASN A 274 6.17 -13.52 5.94
N LEU A 275 4.97 -13.14 5.46
CA LEU A 275 4.49 -13.60 4.16
C LEU A 275 5.29 -13.03 2.97
N THR A 276 6.01 -11.92 3.14
CA THR A 276 6.95 -11.40 2.14
C THR A 276 8.07 -12.43 1.90
N GLU A 277 8.66 -12.97 2.97
CA GLU A 277 9.67 -14.03 2.88
C GLU A 277 9.09 -15.33 2.29
N VAL A 278 7.85 -15.67 2.65
CA VAL A 278 7.16 -16.83 2.06
C VAL A 278 7.00 -16.67 0.55
N ALA A 279 6.58 -15.50 0.07
CA ALA A 279 6.45 -15.20 -1.35
C ALA A 279 7.80 -15.30 -2.07
N LYS A 280 8.86 -14.70 -1.51
CA LYS A 280 10.22 -14.77 -2.07
C LYS A 280 10.78 -16.19 -2.12
N LYS A 281 10.46 -17.05 -1.14
CA LYS A 281 10.83 -18.48 -1.15
C LYS A 281 10.15 -19.28 -2.27
N LEU A 282 9.07 -18.75 -2.87
CA LEU A 282 8.40 -19.35 -4.02
C LEU A 282 8.99 -18.91 -5.37
N HIS A 283 10.05 -18.09 -5.36
CA HIS A 283 10.75 -17.69 -6.57
C HIS A 283 11.21 -18.91 -7.37
N ASN A 284 11.01 -18.88 -8.69
CA ASN A 284 11.26 -19.99 -9.63
C ASN A 284 10.43 -21.28 -9.40
N GLN A 285 9.40 -21.26 -8.54
CA GLN A 285 8.50 -22.41 -8.40
C GLN A 285 7.44 -22.44 -9.52
N PRO A 286 6.86 -23.61 -9.83
CA PRO A 286 5.79 -23.70 -10.82
C PRO A 286 4.58 -22.83 -10.44
N ALA A 287 3.95 -22.21 -11.43
CA ALA A 287 2.76 -21.35 -11.25
C ALA A 287 1.60 -22.04 -10.49
N SER A 288 1.46 -23.36 -10.64
CA SER A 288 0.47 -24.16 -9.90
C SER A 288 0.75 -24.19 -8.40
N LYS A 289 2.02 -24.33 -8.00
CA LYS A 289 2.44 -24.31 -6.60
C LYS A 289 2.29 -22.91 -6.00
N ILE A 290 2.67 -21.87 -6.74
CA ILE A 290 2.47 -20.47 -6.35
C ILE A 290 0.99 -20.20 -6.06
N ALA A 291 0.11 -20.53 -7.00
CA ALA A 291 -1.33 -20.32 -6.86
C ALA A 291 -1.95 -21.16 -5.73
N SER A 292 -1.43 -22.36 -5.46
CA SER A 292 -1.88 -23.19 -4.34
C SER A 292 -1.52 -22.56 -2.99
N VAL A 293 -0.26 -22.12 -2.83
CA VAL A 293 0.21 -21.47 -1.59
C VAL A 293 -0.47 -20.11 -1.38
N ALA A 294 -0.63 -19.32 -2.44
CA ALA A 294 -1.42 -18.08 -2.39
C ALA A 294 -2.86 -18.37 -1.93
N GLY A 295 -3.54 -19.34 -2.55
CA GLY A 295 -4.90 -19.72 -2.14
C GLY A 295 -4.99 -20.16 -0.68
N TYR A 296 -3.98 -20.88 -0.18
CA TYR A 296 -3.93 -21.34 1.21
C TYR A 296 -3.77 -20.20 2.23
N TYR A 297 -2.83 -19.28 2.03
CA TYR A 297 -2.63 -18.15 2.95
C TYR A 297 -3.75 -17.12 2.84
N PHE A 298 -4.25 -16.82 1.64
CA PHE A 298 -5.33 -15.85 1.45
C PHE A 298 -6.69 -16.37 1.95
N ALA A 299 -6.91 -17.69 2.00
CA ALA A 299 -8.05 -18.26 2.71
C ALA A 299 -7.99 -18.00 4.23
N GLN A 300 -6.78 -18.02 4.82
CA GLN A 300 -6.58 -17.68 6.23
C GLN A 300 -6.73 -16.16 6.47
N ILE A 301 -6.15 -15.32 5.62
CA ILE A 301 -6.24 -13.85 5.75
C ILE A 301 -7.70 -13.40 5.65
N THR A 302 -8.45 -13.91 4.66
CA THR A 302 -9.87 -13.56 4.50
C THR A 302 -10.72 -14.03 5.67
N HIS A 303 -10.47 -15.23 6.20
CA HIS A 303 -11.15 -15.70 7.39
C HIS A 303 -10.81 -14.83 8.62
N PHE A 304 -9.56 -14.43 8.80
CA PHE A 304 -9.17 -13.46 9.81
C PHE A 304 -9.93 -12.13 9.65
N CYS A 305 -9.95 -11.56 8.45
CA CYS A 305 -10.63 -10.28 8.19
C CYS A 305 -12.14 -10.37 8.45
N SER A 306 -12.81 -11.44 8.03
CA SER A 306 -14.25 -11.64 8.34
C SER A 306 -14.46 -11.66 9.85
N LEU A 307 -13.70 -12.45 10.60
CA LEU A 307 -13.83 -12.52 12.06
C LEU A 307 -13.55 -11.17 12.72
N LEU A 308 -12.57 -10.41 12.22
CA LEU A 308 -12.24 -9.09 12.77
C LEU A 308 -13.39 -8.08 12.55
N ILE A 309 -13.96 -8.05 11.34
CA ILE A 309 -15.13 -7.22 11.01
C ILE A 309 -16.33 -7.61 11.87
N ASP A 310 -16.58 -8.91 12.07
CA ASP A 310 -17.66 -9.41 12.94
C ASP A 310 -17.50 -8.89 14.39
N THR A 311 -16.27 -8.65 14.84
CA THR A 311 -15.99 -8.04 16.14
C THR A 311 -16.04 -6.51 16.15
N LYS A 312 -16.46 -5.85 15.06
CA LYS A 312 -16.38 -4.39 14.88
C LYS A 312 -14.97 -3.85 15.15
N ALA A 313 -13.98 -4.52 14.56
CA ALA A 313 -12.60 -4.06 14.55
C ALA A 313 -12.07 -4.12 13.11
N TYR A 314 -11.06 -3.29 12.83
CA TYR A 314 -10.56 -3.11 11.47
C TYR A 314 -9.03 -3.01 11.46
N HIS A 315 -8.42 -3.50 10.39
CA HIS A 315 -6.97 -3.49 10.22
C HIS A 315 -6.56 -2.54 9.08
N PRO A 316 -6.17 -1.28 9.38
CA PRO A 316 -5.85 -0.29 8.35
C PRO A 316 -4.42 -0.39 7.78
N ASP A 317 -3.54 -1.22 8.33
CA ASP A 317 -2.16 -1.39 7.82
C ASP A 317 -1.90 -2.82 7.32
N MET A 318 -2.76 -3.36 6.44
CA MET A 318 -2.54 -4.70 5.87
C MET A 318 -1.41 -4.67 4.83
N LYS A 319 -0.29 -5.32 5.16
CA LYS A 319 0.88 -5.58 4.29
C LYS A 319 1.45 -6.96 4.59
N LEU A 320 2.10 -7.61 3.60
CA LEU A 320 2.61 -8.99 3.79
C LEU A 320 3.61 -9.11 4.95
N SER A 321 4.37 -8.07 5.24
CA SER A 321 5.32 -8.04 6.34
C SER A 321 4.67 -8.03 7.74
N ASN A 322 3.40 -7.63 7.85
CA ASN A 322 2.62 -7.66 9.09
C ASN A 322 1.98 -9.03 9.37
N PHE A 323 1.95 -9.92 8.37
CA PHE A 323 1.44 -11.28 8.48
C PHE A 323 2.59 -12.26 8.64
N LEU A 324 2.64 -12.94 9.78
CA LEU A 324 3.64 -13.94 10.11
C LEU A 324 3.16 -15.34 9.72
N ALA A 325 4.11 -16.24 9.46
CA ALA A 325 3.86 -17.65 9.22
C ALA A 325 4.60 -18.50 10.26
N HIS A 326 3.88 -19.44 10.88
CA HIS A 326 4.45 -20.42 11.79
C HIS A 326 3.81 -21.79 11.55
N ASN A 327 4.61 -22.79 11.15
CA ASN A 327 4.11 -24.13 10.78
C ASN A 327 2.92 -24.08 9.79
N ASN A 328 3.04 -23.25 8.76
CA ASN A 328 2.04 -22.92 7.74
C ASN A 328 0.79 -22.22 8.26
N ARG A 329 0.71 -21.86 9.54
CA ARG A 329 -0.40 -21.05 10.06
C ARG A 329 -0.09 -19.57 9.94
N LEU A 330 -1.10 -18.82 9.51
CA LEU A 330 -1.10 -17.36 9.56
C LEU A 330 -1.14 -16.89 11.01
N LEU A 331 -0.29 -15.94 11.35
CA LEU A 331 -0.24 -15.28 12.64
C LEU A 331 -0.11 -13.76 12.48
N ILE A 332 -0.64 -13.02 13.45
CA ILE A 332 -0.65 -11.56 13.47
C ILE A 332 -0.04 -11.09 14.78
N SER A 333 1.08 -10.37 14.64
CA SER A 333 1.79 -9.78 15.77
C SER A 333 1.60 -8.27 15.85
N ASP A 334 1.54 -7.56 14.72
CA ASP A 334 1.38 -6.11 14.75
C ASP A 334 -0.11 -5.75 14.84
N ARG A 335 -0.60 -5.62 16.07
CA ARG A 335 -2.01 -5.35 16.37
C ARG A 335 -2.25 -3.90 16.81
N LYS A 336 -1.21 -3.06 16.80
CA LYS A 336 -1.27 -1.70 17.34
C LYS A 336 -2.03 -0.73 16.46
N THR A 337 -2.17 -1.08 15.18
CA THR A 337 -2.92 -0.29 14.19
C THR A 337 -4.40 -0.65 14.16
N LEU A 338 -4.84 -1.68 14.89
CA LEU A 338 -6.25 -2.06 14.90
C LEU A 338 -7.11 -0.95 15.51
N ILE A 339 -8.27 -0.70 14.91
CA ILE A 339 -9.21 0.32 15.35
C ILE A 339 -10.63 -0.24 15.45
N GLU A 340 -11.49 0.44 16.22
CA GLU A 340 -12.90 0.05 16.40
C GLU A 340 -13.87 0.89 15.54
N ASN A 341 -13.41 2.04 15.06
CA ASN A 341 -14.24 2.93 14.25
C ASN A 341 -14.30 2.39 12.80
N GLU A 342 -15.51 2.09 12.33
CA GLU A 342 -15.79 1.67 10.95
C GLU A 342 -15.61 2.81 9.95
N HIS A 343 -15.88 4.04 10.40
CA HIS A 343 -15.85 5.26 9.61
C HIS A 343 -14.93 6.32 10.21
N PRO A 344 -13.61 6.07 10.28
CA PRO A 344 -12.65 7.03 10.82
C PRO A 344 -12.32 8.12 9.81
N LEU A 345 -11.90 9.28 10.32
CA LEU A 345 -11.22 10.29 9.52
C LEU A 345 -9.81 9.81 9.16
N VAL A 346 -9.32 10.18 7.98
CA VAL A 346 -8.00 9.76 7.48
C VAL A 346 -6.87 10.09 8.46
N ASN A 347 -6.86 11.29 9.05
CA ASN A 347 -5.83 11.73 10.01
C ASN A 347 -5.77 10.90 11.32
N THR A 348 -6.80 10.09 11.60
CA THR A 348 -6.84 9.19 12.78
C THR A 348 -6.32 7.79 12.47
N VAL A 349 -6.01 7.50 11.20
CA VAL A 349 -5.65 6.18 10.71
C VAL A 349 -4.18 6.13 10.30
N ARG A 350 -3.45 5.15 10.86
CA ARG A 350 -2.08 4.83 10.47
C ARG A 350 -2.09 3.70 9.44
N SER A 351 -1.59 3.98 8.24
CA SER A 351 -1.52 3.02 7.13
C SER A 351 -0.23 3.22 6.33
N SER A 352 0.22 2.18 5.62
CA SER A 352 1.34 2.25 4.68
C SER A 352 0.87 2.78 3.31
N PRO A 353 1.34 3.95 2.85
CA PRO A 353 0.83 4.58 1.62
C PRO A 353 0.93 3.72 0.35
N ALA A 354 1.94 2.84 0.27
CA ALA A 354 2.11 1.95 -0.87
C ALA A 354 0.93 0.98 -1.09
N HIS A 355 0.26 0.58 -0.01
CA HIS A 355 -0.86 -0.37 -0.01
C HIS A 355 -2.21 0.31 0.23
N ALA A 356 -2.22 1.55 0.70
CA ALA A 356 -3.43 2.30 0.99
C ALA A 356 -4.21 2.65 -0.29
N PRO A 357 -5.56 2.71 -0.23
CA PRO A 357 -6.38 3.12 -1.36
C PRO A 357 -6.25 4.61 -1.65
N ASP A 358 -6.73 5.04 -2.83
CA ASP A 358 -6.54 6.42 -3.30
C ASP A 358 -7.21 7.45 -2.40
N GLU A 359 -8.36 7.14 -1.79
CA GLU A 359 -9.02 8.05 -0.84
C GLU A 359 -8.15 8.40 0.40
N TYR A 360 -7.18 7.55 0.73
CA TYR A 360 -6.18 7.84 1.75
C TYR A 360 -4.95 8.50 1.15
N PHE A 361 -4.49 8.00 0.01
CA PHE A 361 -3.30 8.50 -0.67
C PHE A 361 -3.44 9.97 -1.08
N ASP A 362 -4.62 10.37 -1.56
CA ASP A 362 -4.95 11.75 -1.98
C ASP A 362 -5.01 12.75 -0.81
N CYS A 363 -4.98 12.23 0.43
CA CYS A 363 -4.93 13.02 1.66
C CYS A 363 -3.50 13.19 2.20
N LEU A 364 -2.48 12.75 1.46
CA LEU A 364 -1.08 12.85 1.82
C LEU A 364 -0.34 13.83 0.92
N ASP A 365 0.54 14.63 1.50
CA ASP A 365 1.54 15.43 0.79
C ASP A 365 2.89 14.72 0.88
N PHE A 366 3.53 14.57 -0.28
CA PHE A 366 4.84 13.91 -0.43
C PHE A 366 5.91 14.97 -0.62
N ASP A 367 6.39 15.54 0.49
CA ASP A 367 7.41 16.58 0.48
C ASP A 367 8.82 16.00 0.67
N ILE A 368 9.83 16.82 0.35
CA ILE A 368 11.25 16.49 0.55
C ILE A 368 11.55 16.14 2.02
N PHE A 369 10.76 16.69 2.96
CA PHE A 369 10.92 16.49 4.40
C PHE A 369 10.19 15.24 4.95
N GLY A 370 9.35 14.58 4.16
CA GLY A 370 8.62 13.39 4.58
C GLY A 370 7.19 13.34 4.03
N ILE A 371 6.41 12.44 4.60
CA ILE A 371 4.99 12.25 4.28
C ILE A 371 4.19 12.94 5.39
N ASP A 372 3.32 13.89 5.03
CA ASP A 372 2.41 14.56 5.97
C ASP A 372 0.96 14.52 5.44
N PHE A 373 0.00 14.80 6.31
CA PHE A 373 -1.41 14.89 5.94
C PHE A 373 -1.75 16.28 5.41
N ASN A 374 -2.47 16.34 4.28
CA ASN A 374 -3.02 17.59 3.75
C ASN A 374 -4.39 17.91 4.39
N GLU A 375 -4.98 19.05 4.02
CA GLU A 375 -6.23 19.53 4.62
C GLU A 375 -7.41 18.54 4.46
N LYS A 376 -7.44 17.76 3.36
CA LYS A 376 -8.49 16.77 3.10
C LYS A 376 -8.50 15.67 4.16
N ALA A 377 -7.36 15.37 4.79
CA ALA A 377 -7.29 14.33 5.81
C ALA A 377 -8.20 14.60 7.03
N ASN A 378 -8.60 15.87 7.24
CA ASN A 378 -9.47 16.28 8.34
C ASN A 378 -10.97 16.14 8.02
N THR A 379 -11.33 15.95 6.75
CA THR A 379 -12.73 15.89 6.28
C THR A 379 -13.07 14.55 5.61
N THR A 380 -12.10 13.86 5.01
CA THR A 380 -12.30 12.58 4.35
C THR A 380 -12.56 11.47 5.37
N VAL A 381 -13.71 10.81 5.23
CA VAL A 381 -14.13 9.65 6.03
C VAL A 381 -13.89 8.37 5.23
N LEU A 382 -13.24 7.40 5.85
CA LEU A 382 -12.95 6.12 5.23
C LEU A 382 -14.06 5.09 5.49
N ASN A 383 -14.26 4.13 4.59
CA ASN A 383 -15.05 2.93 4.85
C ASN A 383 -14.08 1.77 5.13
N MET A 384 -13.93 1.38 6.40
CA MET A 384 -12.92 0.39 6.79
C MET A 384 -13.06 -1.00 6.14
N PRO A 385 -14.26 -1.59 6.00
CA PRO A 385 -14.43 -2.82 5.23
C PRO A 385 -13.90 -2.73 3.79
N GLN A 386 -14.21 -1.63 3.08
CA GLN A 386 -13.75 -1.43 1.69
C GLN A 386 -12.28 -1.02 1.60
N PHE A 387 -11.77 -0.35 2.63
CA PHE A 387 -10.35 -0.05 2.79
C PHE A 387 -9.54 -1.34 2.94
N MET A 388 -9.98 -2.25 3.81
CA MET A 388 -9.36 -3.56 4.00
C MET A 388 -9.47 -4.43 2.75
N ALA A 389 -10.57 -4.36 2.00
CA ALA A 389 -10.72 -5.06 0.72
C ALA A 389 -9.67 -4.61 -0.30
N PHE A 390 -9.47 -3.29 -0.44
CA PHE A 390 -8.41 -2.75 -1.30
C PHE A 390 -7.03 -3.24 -0.89
N GLN A 391 -6.69 -3.13 0.40
CA GLN A 391 -5.38 -3.58 0.90
C GLN A 391 -5.20 -5.10 0.70
N LEU A 392 -6.25 -5.90 0.90
CA LEU A 392 -6.24 -7.34 0.61
C LEU A 392 -5.86 -7.62 -0.86
N GLY A 393 -6.41 -6.84 -1.80
CA GLY A 393 -6.05 -6.91 -3.21
C GLY A 393 -4.59 -6.53 -3.46
N MET A 394 -4.11 -5.45 -2.83
CA MET A 394 -2.72 -4.99 -2.97
C MET A 394 -1.71 -5.98 -2.40
N ILE A 395 -1.97 -6.60 -1.25
CA ILE A 395 -1.08 -7.62 -0.70
C ILE A 395 -1.11 -8.93 -1.51
N LEU A 396 -2.23 -9.25 -2.18
CA LEU A 396 -2.28 -10.35 -3.15
C LEU A 396 -1.44 -10.03 -4.39
N LYS A 397 -1.54 -8.79 -4.88
CA LYS A 397 -0.69 -8.29 -5.98
C LYS A 397 0.79 -8.40 -5.61
N GLU A 398 1.16 -7.91 -4.42
CA GLU A 398 2.51 -8.00 -3.86
C GLU A 398 2.98 -9.45 -3.81
N PHE A 399 2.17 -10.35 -3.26
CA PHE A 399 2.52 -11.76 -3.09
C PHE A 399 2.83 -12.42 -4.42
N LEU A 400 2.00 -12.19 -5.44
CA LEU A 400 2.18 -12.76 -6.77
C LEU A 400 3.42 -12.19 -7.47
N ILE A 401 3.64 -10.87 -7.40
CA ILE A 401 4.78 -10.21 -8.03
C ILE A 401 6.11 -10.67 -7.39
N LEU A 402 6.18 -10.77 -6.07
CA LEU A 402 7.40 -11.20 -5.37
C LEU A 402 7.77 -12.67 -5.63
N THR A 403 6.88 -13.47 -6.24
CA THR A 403 7.25 -14.80 -6.74
C THR A 403 8.00 -14.75 -8.07
N GLN A 404 7.90 -13.64 -8.80
CA GLN A 404 8.52 -13.45 -10.12
C GLN A 404 9.70 -12.47 -10.07
N LEU A 405 9.68 -11.49 -9.17
CA LEU A 405 10.70 -10.44 -9.01
C LEU A 405 11.24 -10.41 -7.58
N ASP A 406 12.52 -10.05 -7.41
CA ASP A 406 13.16 -9.93 -6.09
C ASP A 406 12.64 -8.72 -5.29
N GLU A 407 12.26 -7.67 -6.01
CA GLU A 407 11.79 -6.38 -5.50
C GLU A 407 10.51 -5.96 -6.24
N LEU A 408 9.73 -5.09 -5.60
CA LEU A 408 8.51 -4.55 -6.22
C LEU A 408 8.87 -3.53 -7.32
N PRO A 409 8.16 -3.57 -8.46
CA PRO A 409 8.36 -2.60 -9.54
C PRO A 409 7.84 -1.21 -9.12
N ALA A 410 8.38 -0.15 -9.72
CA ALA A 410 7.93 1.23 -9.48
C ALA A 410 6.43 1.43 -9.79
N GLU A 411 5.92 0.66 -10.75
CA GLU A 411 4.52 0.70 -11.22
C GLU A 411 3.61 -0.22 -10.39
N PHE A 412 4.02 -0.61 -9.17
CA PHE A 412 3.26 -1.53 -8.33
C PHE A 412 1.81 -1.06 -8.07
N ARG A 413 1.59 0.25 -7.91
CA ARG A 413 0.26 0.85 -7.71
C ARG A 413 -0.53 1.05 -9.01
N ASP A 414 0.11 0.93 -10.18
CA ASP A 414 -0.54 1.09 -11.47
C ASP A 414 -1.63 0.02 -11.66
N ARG A 415 -2.85 0.48 -11.95
CA ARG A 415 -4.05 -0.35 -12.10
C ARG A 415 -4.07 -1.12 -13.42
N ASP A 416 -3.49 -0.51 -14.46
CA ASP A 416 -3.46 -1.10 -15.81
C ASP A 416 -2.48 -2.27 -15.86
N LYS A 417 -1.46 -2.26 -14.97
CA LYS A 417 -0.52 -3.38 -14.81
C LYS A 417 -1.01 -4.41 -13.79
N SER A 418 -1.64 -5.45 -14.31
CA SER A 418 -2.13 -6.61 -13.54
C SER A 418 -0.98 -7.47 -12.98
N ALA A 419 -1.24 -8.24 -11.92
CA ALA A 419 -0.24 -9.17 -11.36
C ALA A 419 0.18 -10.26 -12.37
N ALA A 420 -0.76 -10.73 -13.21
CA ALA A 420 -0.48 -11.74 -14.23
C ALA A 420 0.46 -11.25 -15.33
N SER A 421 0.58 -9.93 -15.55
CA SER A 421 1.48 -9.36 -16.57
C SER A 421 2.97 -9.62 -16.28
N TYR A 422 3.32 -9.87 -15.02
CA TYR A 422 4.69 -10.16 -14.59
C TYR A 422 5.09 -11.64 -14.76
N PHE A 423 4.17 -12.49 -15.23
CA PHE A 423 4.44 -13.90 -15.51
C PHE A 423 4.65 -14.10 -17.02
N ASP A 424 5.73 -14.77 -17.42
CA ASP A 424 5.99 -15.06 -18.84
C ASP A 424 4.88 -15.96 -19.46
N SER A 425 4.35 -16.87 -18.65
CA SER A 425 3.28 -17.81 -19.02
C SER A 425 2.37 -18.08 -17.80
N PRO A 426 1.42 -17.17 -17.50
CA PRO A 426 0.55 -17.32 -16.35
C PRO A 426 -0.38 -18.53 -16.52
N SER A 427 -0.55 -19.31 -15.46
CA SER A 427 -1.56 -20.37 -15.43
C SER A 427 -2.96 -19.79 -15.23
N ASN A 428 -4.01 -20.58 -15.52
CA ASN A 428 -5.41 -20.17 -15.28
C ASN A 428 -5.60 -19.60 -13.86
N SER A 429 -4.99 -20.22 -12.85
CA SER A 429 -5.09 -19.76 -11.48
C SER A 429 -4.41 -18.43 -11.21
N ILE A 430 -3.29 -18.15 -11.87
CA ILE A 430 -2.64 -16.83 -11.77
C ILE A 430 -3.50 -15.76 -12.45
N ILE A 431 -4.07 -16.07 -13.61
CA ILE A 431 -5.00 -15.15 -14.31
C ILE A 431 -6.21 -14.84 -13.43
N ASN A 432 -6.83 -15.87 -12.83
CA ASN A 432 -8.00 -15.71 -11.98
C ASN A 432 -7.70 -14.95 -10.69
N LEU A 433 -6.55 -15.23 -10.03
CA LEU A 433 -6.12 -14.46 -8.86
C LEU A 433 -5.82 -13.01 -9.21
N SER A 434 -5.21 -12.76 -10.38
CA SER A 434 -4.95 -11.40 -10.86
C SER A 434 -6.24 -10.64 -11.18
N LEU A 435 -7.28 -11.30 -11.66
CA LEU A 435 -8.61 -10.69 -11.81
C LEU A 435 -9.19 -10.31 -10.44
N LEU A 436 -9.10 -11.19 -9.45
CA LEU A 436 -9.56 -10.88 -8.09
C LEU A 436 -8.83 -9.68 -7.48
N VAL A 437 -7.54 -9.49 -7.77
CA VAL A 437 -6.80 -8.28 -7.38
C VAL A 437 -7.49 -7.04 -7.94
N GLN A 438 -7.74 -7.01 -9.24
CA GLN A 438 -8.37 -5.87 -9.91
C GLN A 438 -9.76 -5.55 -9.35
N GLU A 439 -10.55 -6.58 -9.08
CA GLU A 439 -11.89 -6.44 -8.50
C GLU A 439 -11.88 -5.85 -7.07
N LEU A 440 -10.86 -6.19 -6.27
CA LEU A 440 -10.66 -5.66 -4.93
C LEU A 440 -10.10 -4.23 -4.92
N THR A 441 -9.31 -3.86 -5.93
CA THR A 441 -8.55 -2.60 -5.98
C THR A 441 -9.17 -1.53 -6.87
N ARG A 442 -10.50 -1.56 -7.07
CA ARG A 442 -11.20 -0.48 -7.79
C ARG A 442 -11.05 0.85 -7.04
N PRO A 443 -11.01 1.99 -7.77
CA PRO A 443 -10.90 3.32 -7.17
C PRO A 443 -12.06 3.63 -6.24
N GLU A 444 -13.28 3.47 -6.73
CA GLU A 444 -14.50 3.76 -6.00
C GLU A 444 -14.75 2.69 -4.91
N PRO A 445 -14.75 3.04 -3.61
CA PRO A 445 -14.89 2.08 -2.52
C PRO A 445 -16.14 1.19 -2.61
N GLU A 446 -17.25 1.75 -3.05
CA GLU A 446 -18.54 1.08 -3.22
C GLU A 446 -18.59 0.08 -4.38
N LYS A 447 -17.69 0.23 -5.37
CA LYS A 447 -17.54 -0.68 -6.51
C LYS A 447 -16.49 -1.77 -6.26
N ARG A 448 -15.82 -1.77 -5.11
CA ARG A 448 -14.85 -2.82 -4.76
C ARG A 448 -15.57 -4.11 -4.41
N MET A 449 -14.99 -5.22 -4.83
CA MET A 449 -15.38 -6.54 -4.34
C MET A 449 -15.20 -6.59 -2.82
N THR A 450 -16.17 -7.13 -2.11
CA THR A 450 -16.05 -7.32 -0.65
C THR A 450 -15.14 -8.51 -0.32
N ILE A 451 -14.58 -8.52 0.90
CA ILE A 451 -13.76 -9.63 1.40
C ILE A 451 -14.52 -10.97 1.38
N ASN A 452 -15.83 -10.95 1.65
CA ASN A 452 -16.68 -12.15 1.65
C ASN A 452 -16.94 -12.70 0.24
N GLN A 453 -17.12 -11.82 -0.76
CA GLN A 453 -17.19 -12.23 -2.17
C GLN A 453 -15.86 -12.84 -2.62
N PHE A 454 -14.73 -12.18 -2.32
CA PHE A 454 -13.40 -12.71 -2.62
C PHE A 454 -13.17 -14.09 -1.98
N LYS A 455 -13.50 -14.26 -0.69
CA LYS A 455 -13.43 -15.55 0.02
C LYS A 455 -14.23 -16.65 -0.70
N SER A 456 -15.42 -16.32 -1.17
CA SER A 456 -16.29 -17.24 -1.89
C SER A 456 -15.74 -17.63 -3.26
N LEU A 457 -15.08 -16.69 -3.96
CA LEU A 457 -14.51 -16.90 -5.29
C LEU A 457 -13.15 -17.60 -5.26
N LEU A 458 -12.37 -17.46 -4.18
CA LEU A 458 -11.03 -18.04 -4.06
C LEU A 458 -11.00 -19.58 -4.24
N LYS A 459 -12.11 -20.25 -3.90
CA LYS A 459 -12.28 -21.71 -4.10
C LYS A 459 -12.35 -22.11 -5.57
N PHE A 460 -12.78 -21.20 -6.46
CA PHE A 460 -12.94 -21.43 -7.89
C PHE A 460 -11.71 -21.06 -8.73
N ARG A 461 -10.62 -20.62 -8.09
CA ARG A 461 -9.40 -20.13 -8.78
C ARG A 461 -8.79 -21.10 -9.81
N ILE A 462 -9.07 -22.40 -9.73
CA ILE A 462 -8.51 -23.42 -10.63
C ILE A 462 -9.29 -23.53 -11.95
N MET A 463 -10.51 -22.97 -12.03
CA MET A 463 -11.33 -22.98 -13.23
C MET A 463 -10.65 -22.31 -14.43
N THR A 464 -11.13 -22.60 -15.63
CA THR A 464 -10.76 -21.81 -16.82
C THR A 464 -11.15 -20.35 -16.63
N PRO A 465 -10.40 -19.39 -17.21
CA PRO A 465 -10.67 -17.97 -16.98
C PRO A 465 -12.09 -17.53 -17.32
N ASP A 466 -12.74 -18.16 -18.29
CA ASP A 466 -14.10 -17.81 -18.70
C ASP A 466 -15.16 -18.35 -17.75
N ASN A 467 -15.02 -19.59 -17.29
CA ASN A 467 -15.91 -20.14 -16.26
C ASN A 467 -15.73 -19.42 -14.94
N PHE A 468 -14.50 -19.03 -14.60
CA PHE A 468 -14.22 -18.22 -13.42
C PHE A 468 -14.85 -16.83 -13.51
N TYR A 469 -14.76 -16.17 -14.67
CA TYR A 469 -15.42 -14.87 -14.89
C TYR A 469 -16.93 -14.97 -14.71
N ALA A 470 -17.57 -16.05 -15.17
CA ALA A 470 -19.00 -16.27 -14.94
C ALA A 470 -19.33 -16.39 -13.43
N GLN A 471 -18.48 -17.04 -12.64
CA GLN A 471 -18.62 -17.09 -11.18
C GLN A 471 -18.44 -15.71 -10.53
N VAL A 472 -17.52 -14.90 -11.05
CA VAL A 472 -17.34 -13.50 -10.59
C VAL A 472 -18.59 -12.67 -10.90
N GLU A 473 -19.17 -12.82 -12.08
CA GLU A 473 -20.41 -12.15 -12.48
C GLU A 473 -21.60 -12.55 -11.60
N GLU A 474 -21.71 -13.84 -11.24
CA GLU A 474 -22.74 -14.35 -10.34
C GLU A 474 -22.60 -13.78 -8.91
N ALA A 475 -21.37 -13.73 -8.38
CA ALA A 475 -21.13 -13.26 -7.02
C ALA A 475 -21.09 -11.73 -6.89
N PHE A 476 -20.72 -11.04 -7.96
CA PHE A 476 -20.61 -9.58 -8.02
C PHE A 476 -21.03 -9.07 -9.40
N PRO A 477 -22.34 -8.86 -9.64
CA PRO A 477 -22.88 -8.49 -10.95
C PRO A 477 -22.37 -7.14 -11.46
N SER A 478 -22.21 -7.04 -12.77
CA SER A 478 -21.80 -5.82 -13.48
C SER A 478 -22.86 -4.72 -13.42
N GLU A 479 -24.12 -5.07 -13.13
CA GLU A 479 -25.18 -4.13 -12.81
C GLU A 479 -24.81 -3.23 -11.62
N LEU A 480 -24.18 -3.78 -10.57
CA LEU A 480 -23.74 -3.03 -9.39
C LEU A 480 -22.60 -2.06 -9.71
N LEU A 481 -21.87 -2.30 -10.81
CA LEU A 481 -20.79 -1.44 -11.30
C LEU A 481 -21.30 -0.35 -12.24
N GLY A 482 -22.55 -0.44 -12.70
CA GLY A 482 -23.14 0.48 -13.67
C GLY A 482 -22.70 0.24 -15.12
N ILE A 483 -22.14 -0.94 -15.44
CA ILE A 483 -21.55 -1.24 -16.77
C ILE A 483 -22.34 -2.29 -17.56
N GLN A 484 -23.52 -2.71 -17.09
CA GLN A 484 -24.28 -3.80 -17.68
C GLN A 484 -24.64 -3.54 -19.15
N GLN A 485 -25.06 -2.32 -19.48
CA GLN A 485 -25.42 -1.92 -20.84
C GLN A 485 -24.25 -2.11 -21.82
N ASP A 486 -23.04 -1.71 -21.42
CA ASP A 486 -21.84 -1.80 -22.24
C ASP A 486 -21.43 -3.27 -22.43
N ILE A 487 -21.58 -4.08 -21.38
CA ILE A 487 -21.32 -5.52 -21.47
C ILE A 487 -22.30 -6.20 -22.43
N ASP A 488 -23.59 -5.84 -22.39
CA ASP A 488 -24.60 -6.44 -23.25
C ASP A 488 -24.40 -6.04 -24.71
N GLU A 489 -23.97 -4.80 -24.97
CA GLU A 489 -23.56 -4.33 -26.30
C GLU A 489 -22.37 -5.15 -26.84
N ILE A 490 -21.33 -5.36 -26.03
CA ILE A 490 -20.18 -6.20 -26.43
C ILE A 490 -20.60 -7.66 -26.65
N LYS A 491 -21.45 -8.22 -25.77
CA LYS A 491 -21.94 -9.60 -25.91
C LYS A 491 -22.78 -9.77 -27.17
N ALA A 492 -23.59 -8.78 -27.55
CA ALA A 492 -24.36 -8.81 -28.78
C ALA A 492 -23.42 -8.93 -30.01
N LEU A 493 -22.37 -8.11 -30.07
CA LEU A 493 -21.36 -8.16 -31.14
C LEU A 493 -20.55 -9.47 -31.13
N LEU A 494 -20.21 -9.99 -29.95
CA LEU A 494 -19.51 -11.27 -29.83
C LEU A 494 -20.36 -12.45 -30.33
N ASN A 495 -21.66 -12.45 -30.02
CA ASN A 495 -22.60 -13.52 -30.39
C ASN A 495 -23.16 -13.40 -31.81
N GLU A 496 -22.98 -12.25 -32.47
CA GLU A 496 -23.34 -12.05 -33.87
C GLU A 496 -22.59 -13.07 -34.75
N LYS A 497 -23.31 -14.05 -35.30
CA LYS A 497 -22.74 -15.04 -36.21
C LYS A 497 -22.53 -14.38 -37.57
N ILE A 498 -21.46 -14.77 -38.25
CA ILE A 498 -21.30 -14.50 -39.68
C ILE A 498 -22.49 -15.15 -40.39
N ASN A 499 -23.47 -14.35 -40.84
CA ASN A 499 -24.59 -14.87 -41.64
C ASN A 499 -24.05 -15.54 -42.90
N ASP A 500 -24.78 -16.56 -43.40
CA ASP A 500 -24.50 -17.44 -44.56
C ASP A 500 -24.30 -16.71 -45.92
N GLY A 501 -23.97 -15.42 -45.92
CA GLY A 501 -23.33 -14.74 -47.03
C GLY A 501 -21.88 -15.20 -47.27
N PHE A 502 -21.33 -16.16 -46.51
CA PHE A 502 -19.97 -16.70 -46.68
C PHE A 502 -19.69 -17.14 -48.12
N LEU A 503 -20.63 -17.84 -48.78
CA LEU A 503 -20.49 -18.22 -50.20
C LEU A 503 -20.53 -17.01 -51.15
N GLN A 504 -21.21 -15.93 -50.78
CA GLN A 504 -21.29 -14.68 -51.55
C GLN A 504 -20.08 -13.76 -51.30
N SER A 505 -19.48 -13.84 -50.11
CA SER A 505 -18.23 -13.17 -49.74
C SER A 505 -17.02 -13.89 -50.34
N ILE A 506 -17.04 -15.21 -50.44
CA ILE A 506 -16.03 -15.99 -51.16
C ILE A 506 -16.06 -15.64 -52.64
N SER A 507 -17.24 -15.58 -53.27
CA SER A 507 -17.36 -15.22 -54.68
C SER A 507 -16.93 -13.77 -54.97
N GLN A 508 -17.11 -12.83 -54.03
CA GLN A 508 -16.58 -11.46 -54.13
C GLN A 508 -15.07 -11.37 -53.80
N SER A 509 -14.55 -12.20 -52.89
CA SER A 509 -13.12 -12.26 -52.55
C SER A 509 -12.24 -12.76 -53.70
N PHE A 510 -12.79 -13.55 -54.63
CA PHE A 510 -12.12 -13.95 -55.86
C PHE A 510 -12.08 -12.84 -56.93
N ILE A 511 -12.98 -11.85 -56.86
CA ILE A 511 -13.10 -10.77 -57.86
C ILE A 511 -12.37 -9.51 -57.40
N ASN A 512 -12.33 -9.23 -56.09
CA ASN A 512 -11.55 -8.12 -55.54
C ASN A 512 -11.09 -8.43 -54.10
N PRO A 513 -9.85 -8.89 -53.89
CA PRO A 513 -9.35 -9.32 -52.57
C PRO A 513 -9.25 -8.18 -51.53
N ASN A 514 -9.51 -6.93 -51.94
CA ASN A 514 -9.41 -5.73 -51.12
C ASN A 514 -10.77 -5.08 -50.81
N ALA A 515 -11.89 -5.63 -51.29
CA ALA A 515 -13.21 -5.06 -51.00
C ALA A 515 -13.77 -5.67 -49.71
N LEU A 516 -13.70 -4.93 -48.61
CA LEU A 516 -14.46 -5.25 -47.39
C LEU A 516 -15.95 -5.27 -47.75
N SER A 517 -16.66 -6.37 -47.48
CA SER A 517 -18.12 -6.41 -47.72
C SER A 517 -18.80 -5.31 -46.88
N ALA A 518 -19.90 -4.73 -47.37
CA ALA A 518 -20.62 -3.68 -46.63
C ALA A 518 -21.00 -4.12 -45.20
N TYR A 519 -21.30 -5.41 -45.04
CA TYR A 519 -21.58 -6.04 -43.74
C TYR A 519 -20.34 -6.07 -42.82
N ASN A 520 -19.17 -6.44 -43.35
CA ASN A 520 -17.92 -6.44 -42.59
C ASN A 520 -17.51 -5.02 -42.16
N LYS A 521 -17.80 -4.02 -43.01
CA LYS A 521 -17.58 -2.59 -42.70
C LYS A 521 -18.47 -2.14 -41.54
N ASP A 522 -19.76 -2.46 -41.60
CA ASP A 522 -20.72 -2.13 -40.54
C ASP A 522 -20.32 -2.75 -39.20
N PHE A 523 -19.96 -4.04 -39.19
CA PHE A 523 -19.55 -4.73 -37.96
C PHE A 523 -18.33 -4.06 -37.29
N LEU A 524 -17.29 -3.75 -38.07
CA LEU A 524 -16.09 -3.08 -37.54
C LEU A 524 -16.39 -1.65 -37.08
N LEU A 525 -17.28 -0.92 -37.75
CA LEU A 525 -17.69 0.41 -37.31
C LEU A 525 -18.41 0.37 -35.95
N ARG A 526 -19.37 -0.55 -35.77
CA ARG A 526 -20.03 -0.77 -34.47
C ARG A 526 -19.04 -1.18 -33.38
N ALA A 527 -18.11 -2.10 -33.68
CA ALA A 527 -17.07 -2.48 -32.73
C ALA A 527 -16.14 -1.31 -32.37
N ASN A 528 -15.81 -0.44 -33.33
CA ASN A 528 -14.99 0.74 -33.09
C ASN A 528 -15.68 1.79 -32.20
N GLU A 529 -17.00 1.93 -32.28
CA GLU A 529 -17.75 2.79 -31.35
C GLU A 529 -17.64 2.28 -29.91
N VAL A 530 -17.73 0.97 -29.72
CA VAL A 530 -17.51 0.33 -28.42
C VAL A 530 -16.08 0.51 -27.93
N PHE A 531 -15.07 0.26 -28.76
CA PHE A 531 -13.66 0.47 -28.39
C PHE A 531 -13.38 1.93 -27.99
N LYS A 532 -13.92 2.90 -28.75
CA LYS A 532 -13.84 4.33 -28.42
C LYS A 532 -14.43 4.65 -27.05
N LYS A 533 -15.61 4.12 -26.77
CA LYS A 533 -16.31 4.32 -25.50
C LYS A 533 -15.49 3.81 -24.32
N ILE A 534 -14.89 2.63 -24.45
CA ILE A 534 -14.06 2.01 -23.40
C ILE A 534 -12.74 2.76 -23.23
N SER A 535 -12.07 3.13 -24.33
CA SER A 535 -10.80 3.88 -24.30
C SER A 535 -10.95 5.25 -23.63
N ALA A 536 -12.10 5.91 -23.82
CA ALA A 536 -12.40 7.20 -23.22
C ALA A 536 -12.79 7.13 -21.73
N SER A 537 -12.94 5.94 -21.15
CA SER A 537 -13.33 5.79 -19.74
C SER A 537 -12.12 5.99 -18.80
N GLU A 538 -12.22 6.96 -17.91
CA GLU A 538 -11.28 7.15 -16.80
C GLU A 538 -12.04 7.07 -15.47
N PRO A 539 -11.67 6.15 -14.56
CA PRO A 539 -10.66 5.10 -14.69
C PRO A 539 -11.13 3.94 -15.60
N LYS A 540 -10.19 3.25 -16.26
CA LYS A 540 -10.50 2.10 -17.12
C LYS A 540 -11.14 0.96 -16.32
N GLU A 541 -12.32 0.51 -16.74
CA GLU A 541 -12.99 -0.62 -16.10
C GLU A 541 -12.48 -1.97 -16.63
N THR A 542 -11.85 -2.71 -15.73
CA THR A 542 -11.16 -3.98 -16.03
C THR A 542 -12.05 -5.04 -16.68
N ARG A 543 -13.33 -5.13 -16.31
CA ARG A 543 -14.27 -6.07 -16.94
C ARG A 543 -14.56 -5.70 -18.39
N LEU A 544 -14.76 -4.42 -18.67
CA LEU A 544 -14.97 -3.91 -20.02
C LEU A 544 -13.71 -4.12 -20.87
N THR A 545 -12.52 -3.83 -20.34
CA THR A 545 -11.25 -4.07 -21.02
C THR A 545 -11.12 -5.54 -21.42
N ARG A 546 -11.41 -6.49 -20.52
CA ARG A 546 -11.36 -7.93 -20.82
C ARG A 546 -12.36 -8.33 -21.91
N MET A 547 -13.57 -7.81 -21.88
CA MET A 547 -14.58 -8.10 -22.90
C MET A 547 -14.20 -7.47 -24.25
N ALA A 548 -13.61 -6.28 -24.24
CA ALA A 548 -13.03 -5.63 -25.40
C ALA A 548 -11.88 -6.45 -26.01
N GLU A 549 -11.00 -7.04 -25.20
CA GLU A 549 -9.95 -7.94 -25.72
C GLU A 549 -10.54 -9.12 -26.50
N LYS A 550 -11.61 -9.75 -25.99
CA LYS A 550 -12.30 -10.84 -26.70
C LYS A 550 -12.90 -10.36 -28.03
N LEU A 551 -13.53 -9.19 -28.03
CA LEU A 551 -14.08 -8.59 -29.23
C LEU A 551 -12.96 -8.27 -30.24
N ALA A 552 -11.84 -7.70 -29.78
CA ALA A 552 -10.68 -7.38 -30.61
C ALA A 552 -10.06 -8.63 -31.25
N ILE A 553 -9.98 -9.75 -30.52
CA ILE A 553 -9.54 -11.04 -31.10
C ILE A 553 -10.47 -11.48 -32.23
N LYS A 554 -11.78 -11.39 -32.04
CA LYS A 554 -12.78 -11.72 -33.09
C LYS A 554 -12.62 -10.78 -34.29
N CYS A 555 -12.61 -9.47 -34.07
CA CYS A 555 -12.40 -8.45 -35.09
C CYS A 555 -11.10 -8.66 -35.87
N TYR A 556 -10.01 -9.03 -35.19
CA TYR A 556 -8.73 -9.33 -35.82
C TYR A 556 -8.83 -10.58 -36.70
N ARG A 557 -9.24 -11.72 -36.13
CA ARG A 557 -9.21 -13.02 -36.83
C ARG A 557 -10.19 -13.09 -38.00
N GLU A 558 -11.39 -12.54 -37.83
CA GLU A 558 -12.47 -12.69 -38.81
C GLU A 558 -12.48 -11.56 -39.86
N TYR A 559 -12.04 -10.35 -39.51
CA TYR A 559 -12.24 -9.17 -40.38
C TYR A 559 -10.95 -8.40 -40.73
N SER A 560 -9.92 -8.43 -39.88
CA SER A 560 -8.75 -7.52 -40.03
C SER A 560 -7.41 -8.24 -40.29
N HIS A 561 -7.35 -9.56 -40.18
CA HIS A 561 -6.10 -10.32 -40.30
C HIS A 561 -5.52 -10.21 -41.71
N SER A 562 -6.35 -10.32 -42.75
CA SER A 562 -5.93 -10.18 -44.15
C SER A 562 -5.35 -8.78 -44.41
N TYR A 563 -6.03 -7.74 -43.92
CA TYR A 563 -5.61 -6.35 -44.03
C TYR A 563 -4.23 -6.13 -43.39
N PHE A 564 -4.07 -6.49 -42.12
CA PHE A 564 -2.78 -6.33 -41.43
C PHE A 564 -1.67 -7.21 -42.02
N LYS A 565 -2.00 -8.37 -42.59
CA LYS A 565 -1.05 -9.20 -43.32
C LYS A 565 -0.55 -8.49 -44.58
N GLN A 566 -1.42 -7.80 -45.33
CA GLN A 566 -1.00 -6.99 -46.47
C GLN A 566 -0.16 -5.79 -46.04
N CYS A 567 -0.53 -5.08 -44.97
CA CYS A 567 0.29 -4.00 -44.41
C CYS A 567 1.69 -4.49 -44.03
N SER A 568 1.77 -5.63 -43.34
CA SER A 568 3.04 -6.25 -42.96
C SER A 568 3.85 -6.69 -44.20
N GLN A 569 3.22 -7.26 -45.23
CA GLN A 569 3.90 -7.61 -46.47
C GLN A 569 4.42 -6.38 -47.23
N SER A 570 3.65 -5.30 -47.28
CA SER A 570 4.11 -4.02 -47.83
C SER A 570 5.32 -3.48 -47.08
N LEU A 571 5.27 -3.51 -45.74
CA LEU A 571 6.38 -3.09 -44.88
C LEU A 571 7.63 -3.92 -45.14
N GLU A 572 7.52 -5.25 -45.13
CA GLU A 572 8.67 -6.14 -45.39
C GLU A 572 9.23 -5.97 -46.81
N ALA A 573 8.39 -5.68 -47.81
CA ALA A 573 8.85 -5.43 -49.17
C ALA A 573 9.66 -4.12 -49.28
N GLU A 574 9.22 -3.06 -48.61
CA GLU A 574 9.96 -1.78 -48.58
C GLU A 574 11.23 -1.87 -47.72
N LEU A 575 11.18 -2.56 -46.58
CA LEU A 575 12.37 -2.88 -45.78
C LEU A 575 13.38 -3.68 -46.60
N PHE A 576 12.93 -4.70 -47.33
CA PHE A 576 13.81 -5.49 -48.18
C PHE A 576 14.48 -4.64 -49.28
N LYS A 577 13.76 -3.70 -49.91
CA LYS A 577 14.37 -2.77 -50.88
C LYS A 577 15.43 -1.89 -50.24
N LEU A 578 15.16 -1.36 -49.05
CA LEU A 578 16.09 -0.51 -48.31
C LEU A 578 17.35 -1.29 -47.91
N GLU A 579 17.18 -2.48 -47.34
CA GLU A 579 18.24 -3.43 -47.02
C GLU A 579 19.04 -3.79 -48.29
N TRP A 580 18.36 -4.12 -49.39
CA TRP A 580 18.97 -4.44 -50.68
C TRP A 580 19.80 -3.29 -51.24
N ASN A 581 19.31 -2.05 -51.17
CA ASN A 581 20.04 -0.89 -51.68
C ASN A 581 21.32 -0.61 -50.89
N LYS A 582 21.30 -0.82 -49.57
CA LYS A 582 22.47 -0.66 -48.69
C LYS A 582 23.47 -1.82 -48.79
N ALA A 583 23.05 -2.98 -49.29
CA ALA A 583 23.87 -4.18 -49.32
C ALA A 583 25.10 -4.05 -50.22
N PRO A 584 26.30 -4.44 -49.74
CA PRO A 584 27.47 -4.61 -50.60
C PRO A 584 27.24 -5.65 -51.70
N TRP A 585 27.89 -5.48 -52.85
CA TRP A 585 27.72 -6.34 -54.03
C TRP A 585 27.95 -7.84 -53.75
N TYR A 586 28.91 -8.19 -52.88
CA TYR A 586 29.23 -9.58 -52.55
C TYR A 586 28.10 -10.27 -51.77
N ARG A 587 27.32 -9.52 -50.98
CA ARG A 587 26.15 -10.06 -50.26
C ARG A 587 24.96 -10.24 -51.19
N LYS A 588 24.77 -9.33 -52.14
CA LYS A 588 23.76 -9.50 -53.21
C LYS A 588 24.05 -10.75 -54.03
N ALA A 589 25.32 -10.95 -54.39
CA ALA A 589 25.77 -12.15 -55.09
C ALA A 589 25.56 -13.41 -54.24
N LEU A 590 25.90 -13.39 -52.95
CA LEU A 590 25.70 -14.53 -52.04
C LEU A 590 24.20 -14.86 -51.85
N HIS A 591 23.35 -13.84 -51.68
CA HIS A 591 21.90 -14.03 -51.61
C HIS A 591 21.36 -14.69 -52.88
N TRP A 592 21.81 -14.23 -54.05
CA TRP A 592 21.37 -14.78 -55.34
C TRP A 592 21.87 -16.21 -55.57
N LEU A 593 23.16 -16.47 -55.31
CA LEU A 593 23.79 -17.79 -55.45
C LEU A 593 23.22 -18.83 -54.48
N THR A 594 22.69 -18.38 -53.34
CA THR A 594 22.09 -19.25 -52.34
C THR A 594 20.56 -19.32 -52.46
N PHE A 595 19.98 -18.77 -53.53
CA PHE A 595 18.53 -18.69 -53.74
C PHE A 595 17.78 -18.10 -52.53
N GLY A 596 18.40 -17.15 -51.84
CA GLY A 596 17.82 -16.46 -50.69
C GLY A 596 18.08 -17.10 -49.32
N LEU A 597 18.88 -18.17 -49.22
CA LEU A 597 19.26 -18.78 -47.93
C LEU A 597 20.09 -17.83 -47.05
N PHE A 598 20.95 -16.99 -47.66
CA PHE A 598 21.67 -15.94 -46.94
C PHE A 598 21.01 -14.59 -47.18
N ASN A 599 20.39 -14.04 -46.13
CA ASN A 599 19.79 -12.70 -46.19
C ASN A 599 20.85 -11.59 -46.23
N VAL A 600 20.44 -10.48 -46.83
CA VAL A 600 21.14 -9.20 -46.75
C VAL A 600 21.15 -8.70 -45.29
N ASP A 601 22.14 -7.88 -44.89
CA ASP A 601 22.20 -7.32 -43.52
C ASP A 601 20.89 -6.64 -43.13
N ARG A 602 20.46 -6.88 -41.88
CA ARG A 602 19.16 -6.45 -41.37
C ARG A 602 19.15 -4.95 -41.09
N ALA A 603 18.04 -4.29 -41.43
CA ALA A 603 17.79 -2.90 -41.09
C ALA A 603 17.78 -2.69 -39.57
N SER A 604 18.33 -1.56 -39.11
CA SER A 604 18.24 -1.14 -37.70
C SER A 604 16.86 -0.55 -37.38
N ASN A 605 16.53 -0.47 -36.10
CA ASN A 605 15.27 0.12 -35.62
C ASN A 605 15.04 1.56 -36.11
N GLU A 606 16.11 2.35 -36.26
CA GLU A 606 16.08 3.71 -36.81
C GLU A 606 15.65 3.73 -38.29
N GLU A 607 15.93 2.67 -39.04
CA GLU A 607 15.59 2.59 -40.46
C GLU A 607 14.11 2.22 -40.66
N ILE A 608 13.51 1.44 -39.74
CA ILE A 608 12.09 1.10 -39.75
C ILE A 608 11.22 2.37 -39.62
N ALA A 609 11.68 3.36 -38.84
CA ALA A 609 10.99 4.64 -38.65
C ALA A 609 10.94 5.52 -39.92
N THR A 610 11.76 5.22 -40.93
CA THR A 610 11.84 6.01 -42.18
C THR A 610 11.07 5.39 -43.36
N VAL A 611 10.57 4.16 -43.19
CA VAL A 611 9.87 3.43 -44.26
C VAL A 611 8.45 3.97 -44.40
N LYS A 612 8.02 4.23 -45.63
CA LYS A 612 6.61 4.52 -45.96
C LYS A 612 6.01 3.33 -46.71
N ILE A 613 4.84 2.88 -46.28
CA ILE A 613 4.08 1.82 -46.96
C ILE A 613 3.05 2.42 -47.92
N LYS A 614 2.53 1.59 -48.83
CA LYS A 614 1.52 2.03 -49.82
C LYS A 614 0.16 2.38 -49.20
N GLN A 615 -0.13 1.82 -48.03
CA GLN A 615 -1.37 2.05 -47.32
C GLN A 615 -1.37 3.44 -46.68
N ASP A 616 -2.46 4.19 -46.86
CA ASP A 616 -2.65 5.48 -46.22
C ASP A 616 -3.01 5.30 -44.74
N LEU A 617 -2.07 5.65 -43.85
CA LEU A 617 -2.22 5.54 -42.40
C LEU A 617 -3.27 6.51 -41.84
N LYS A 618 -3.58 7.59 -42.56
CA LYS A 618 -4.66 8.55 -42.23
C LYS A 618 -5.98 8.20 -42.91
N GLY A 619 -5.96 7.26 -43.86
CA GLY A 619 -7.12 6.85 -44.63
C GLY A 619 -8.19 6.16 -43.78
N GLU A 620 -9.45 6.32 -44.17
CA GLU A 620 -10.59 5.71 -43.46
C GLU A 620 -10.44 4.19 -43.28
N GLU A 621 -9.83 3.51 -44.26
CA GLU A 621 -9.64 2.07 -44.23
C GLU A 621 -8.68 1.62 -43.13
N PHE A 622 -7.55 2.30 -42.96
CA PHE A 622 -6.59 1.98 -41.90
C PHE A 622 -7.19 2.25 -40.52
N GLN A 623 -7.86 3.40 -40.36
CA GLN A 623 -8.49 3.80 -39.10
C GLN A 623 -9.59 2.85 -38.64
N MET A 624 -10.32 2.23 -39.58
CA MET A 624 -11.32 1.20 -39.27
C MET A 624 -10.70 -0.04 -38.63
N HIS A 625 -9.50 -0.45 -39.05
CA HIS A 625 -8.81 -1.60 -38.47
C HIS A 625 -7.93 -1.22 -37.26
N PHE A 626 -7.55 0.05 -37.12
CA PHE A 626 -6.59 0.49 -36.12
C PHE A 626 -7.12 0.40 -34.67
N SER A 627 -8.38 0.77 -34.43
CA SER A 627 -8.92 0.90 -33.05
C SER A 627 -8.89 -0.42 -32.25
N LEU A 628 -8.98 -1.58 -32.91
CA LEU A 628 -8.90 -2.87 -32.23
C LEU A 628 -7.50 -3.17 -31.67
N LEU A 629 -6.45 -2.54 -32.19
CA LEU A 629 -5.07 -2.80 -31.76
C LEU A 629 -4.80 -2.37 -30.31
N GLU A 630 -5.60 -1.44 -29.78
CA GLU A 630 -5.55 -1.03 -28.37
C GLU A 630 -5.82 -2.21 -27.43
N PHE A 631 -6.80 -3.05 -27.78
CA PHE A 631 -7.26 -4.17 -26.96
C PHE A 631 -6.78 -5.53 -27.48
N LEU A 632 -6.04 -5.58 -28.60
CA LEU A 632 -5.59 -6.85 -29.18
C LEU A 632 -4.38 -7.41 -28.41
N PRO A 633 -4.46 -8.63 -27.84
CA PRO A 633 -3.32 -9.21 -27.15
C PRO A 633 -2.09 -9.34 -28.08
N PRO A 634 -0.88 -8.93 -27.66
CA PRO A 634 0.30 -8.88 -28.53
C PRO A 634 0.70 -10.24 -29.14
N LYS A 635 0.29 -11.35 -28.53
CA LYS A 635 0.53 -12.70 -29.04
C LYS A 635 -0.30 -13.01 -30.29
N GLU A 636 -1.47 -12.39 -30.45
CA GLU A 636 -2.33 -12.59 -31.62
C GLU A 636 -1.71 -12.01 -32.90
N LEU A 637 -0.94 -10.93 -32.80
CA LEU A 637 -0.19 -10.38 -33.93
C LEU A 637 0.91 -11.33 -34.45
N ASN A 638 1.32 -12.34 -33.67
CA ASN A 638 2.31 -13.32 -34.13
C ASN A 638 1.78 -14.21 -35.27
N HIS A 639 0.48 -14.19 -35.57
CA HIS A 639 -0.07 -14.81 -36.78
C HIS A 639 0.48 -14.18 -38.08
N LEU A 640 1.07 -12.97 -38.00
CA LEU A 640 1.85 -12.36 -39.09
C LEU A 640 3.24 -12.99 -39.27
N GLY A 641 3.72 -13.75 -38.27
CA GLY A 641 5.09 -14.20 -38.11
C GLY A 641 5.80 -13.45 -36.97
N LYS A 642 6.65 -14.13 -36.18
CA LYS A 642 7.26 -13.53 -34.97
C LYS A 642 8.11 -12.30 -35.28
N LEU A 643 8.93 -12.36 -36.32
CA LEU A 643 9.81 -11.26 -36.73
C LEU A 643 9.01 -10.13 -37.37
N GLN A 644 8.08 -10.48 -38.26
CA GLN A 644 7.21 -9.55 -38.96
C GLN A 644 6.30 -8.80 -37.98
N SER A 645 5.77 -9.49 -36.97
CA SER A 645 4.99 -8.88 -35.89
C SER A 645 5.83 -7.86 -35.11
N ALA A 646 7.08 -8.18 -34.77
CA ALA A 646 7.96 -7.27 -34.06
C ALA A 646 8.26 -6.00 -34.88
N ARG A 647 8.58 -6.17 -36.17
CA ARG A 647 8.82 -5.04 -37.10
C ARG A 647 7.57 -4.21 -37.34
N PHE A 648 6.42 -4.86 -37.52
CA PHE A 648 5.14 -4.17 -37.71
C PHE A 648 4.75 -3.36 -36.48
N LYS A 649 4.93 -3.91 -35.28
CA LYS A 649 4.77 -3.18 -34.02
C LYS A 649 5.64 -1.93 -33.98
N GLU A 650 6.94 -2.09 -34.24
CA GLU A 650 7.89 -0.99 -34.25
C GLU A 650 7.54 0.10 -35.28
N PHE A 651 7.10 -0.32 -36.47
CA PHE A 651 6.61 0.59 -37.51
C PHE A 651 5.38 1.39 -37.06
N ILE A 652 4.39 0.75 -36.43
CA ILE A 652 3.22 1.45 -35.88
C ILE A 652 3.66 2.46 -34.83
N TYR A 653 4.58 2.07 -33.93
CA TYR A 653 5.11 2.95 -32.88
C TYR A 653 5.86 4.16 -33.42
N SER A 654 6.64 4.01 -34.49
CA SER A 654 7.36 5.13 -35.10
C SER A 654 6.44 6.09 -35.87
N HIS A 655 5.29 5.61 -36.36
CA HIS A 655 4.34 6.39 -37.16
C HIS A 655 3.08 6.81 -36.39
N VAL A 656 3.10 6.72 -35.06
CA VAL A 656 1.95 7.06 -34.20
C VAL A 656 1.44 8.46 -34.45
N ASN A 657 2.33 9.45 -34.52
CA ASN A 657 1.95 10.85 -34.75
C ASN A 657 1.40 11.09 -36.17
N GLU A 658 1.61 10.16 -37.10
CA GLU A 658 1.01 10.20 -38.44
C GLU A 658 -0.36 9.52 -38.45
N ILE A 659 -0.50 8.39 -37.74
CA ILE A 659 -1.74 7.63 -37.60
C ILE A 659 -2.77 8.42 -36.79
N LEU A 660 -2.31 9.18 -35.80
CA LEU A 660 -3.14 10.02 -34.95
C LEU A 660 -3.04 11.46 -35.46
N PRO A 661 -4.14 12.09 -35.90
CA PRO A 661 -4.11 13.52 -36.15
C PRO A 661 -3.72 14.22 -34.84
N GLN A 662 -2.67 15.05 -34.86
CA GLN A 662 -2.47 16.02 -33.79
C GLN A 662 -3.75 16.84 -33.64
N ASP A 663 -4.20 17.01 -32.39
CA ASP A 663 -4.98 18.19 -32.05
C ASP A 663 -4.18 19.37 -32.61
N SER A 664 -4.83 20.17 -33.44
CA SER A 664 -4.34 21.50 -33.73
C SER A 664 -4.10 22.15 -32.38
N GLU A 665 -2.83 22.30 -32.00
CA GLU A 665 -2.44 23.44 -31.19
C GLU A 665 -3.14 24.64 -31.79
N ASP A 666 -3.82 25.40 -30.94
CA ASP A 666 -4.39 26.69 -31.24
C ASP A 666 -3.33 27.55 -31.96
N SER A 667 -3.36 27.51 -33.29
CA SER A 667 -2.76 28.50 -34.15
C SER A 667 -3.89 29.39 -34.68
N GLU A 668 -4.57 30.10 -33.79
CA GLU A 668 -5.12 31.40 -34.17
C GLU A 668 -3.98 32.41 -34.10
N HIS A 669 -3.22 32.52 -35.20
CA HIS A 669 -2.56 33.77 -35.49
C HIS A 669 -3.43 34.59 -36.44
N SER A 670 -3.63 35.83 -36.03
CA SER A 670 -4.15 36.98 -36.78
C SER A 670 -5.68 37.10 -36.86
N SER A 671 -6.24 37.81 -35.89
CA SER A 671 -7.05 38.97 -36.27
C SER A 671 -6.40 40.25 -35.71
N SER A 672 -5.99 41.10 -36.65
CA SER A 672 -5.81 42.53 -36.46
C SER A 672 -6.97 43.12 -35.68
N ALA A 673 -6.67 43.82 -34.58
CA ALA A 673 -7.59 44.77 -33.98
C ALA A 673 -7.24 46.18 -34.47
N SER A 674 -8.17 46.83 -35.14
CA SER A 674 -8.28 48.28 -35.08
C SER A 674 -9.75 48.67 -34.90
N SER A 675 -10.00 49.15 -33.68
CA SER A 675 -10.97 50.13 -33.16
C SER A 675 -12.30 50.43 -33.87
N ASP A 676 -13.30 50.51 -32.99
CA ASP A 676 -14.35 51.53 -32.87
C ASP A 676 -15.21 51.86 -34.10
N SER A 677 -16.50 51.50 -34.04
CA SER A 677 -17.57 52.49 -33.80
C SER A 677 -18.96 51.85 -33.89
N GLU A 678 -19.90 52.50 -33.21
CA GLU A 678 -21.30 52.20 -32.98
C GLU A 678 -22.18 52.18 -34.25
N GLU A 679 -23.34 51.54 -34.08
CA GLU A 679 -24.67 51.83 -34.66
C GLU A 679 -25.01 51.60 -36.16
N GLU A 680 -26.12 50.85 -36.30
CA GLU A 680 -27.27 50.99 -37.21
C GLU A 680 -27.16 50.93 -38.76
N HIS A 681 -28.03 50.05 -39.29
CA HIS A 681 -28.88 50.16 -40.49
C HIS A 681 -28.33 50.43 -41.91
N ASP A 682 -28.80 49.54 -42.81
CA ASP A 682 -29.20 49.75 -44.22
C ASP A 682 -28.22 50.23 -45.30
N SER A 683 -27.86 49.24 -46.15
CA SER A 683 -27.99 49.24 -47.62
C SER A 683 -27.11 50.15 -48.52
N HIS A 684 -26.53 49.46 -49.53
CA HIS A 684 -26.15 49.89 -50.88
C HIS A 684 -24.82 50.65 -51.19
N ILE A 685 -23.85 49.85 -51.66
CA ILE A 685 -23.16 49.89 -52.98
C ILE A 685 -22.29 51.11 -53.42
N SER A 686 -20.99 50.79 -53.66
CA SER A 686 -20.13 51.12 -54.84
C SER A 686 -19.03 52.22 -54.80
N PHE A 687 -17.78 51.72 -54.79
CA PHE A 687 -16.60 51.96 -55.67
C PHE A 687 -16.01 53.36 -55.95
N LYS A 688 -14.68 53.48 -55.69
CA LYS A 688 -13.54 53.88 -56.59
C LYS A 688 -12.28 54.13 -55.72
N ALA A 689 -11.09 53.55 -55.92
CA ALA A 689 -10.09 53.56 -57.02
C ALA A 689 -8.94 54.60 -56.83
N SER A 690 -7.68 54.14 -57.02
CA SER A 690 -6.41 54.90 -57.31
C SER A 690 -5.81 55.74 -56.15
N SER A 691 -4.51 56.01 -55.95
CA SER A 691 -3.20 55.74 -56.60
C SER A 691 -2.08 56.44 -55.78
N GLU A 692 -0.80 56.04 -55.96
CA GLU A 692 0.47 56.84 -55.70
C GLU A 692 0.82 57.23 -54.24
N SER A 693 2.06 57.39 -53.73
CA SER A 693 3.46 57.32 -54.21
C SER A 693 4.45 57.51 -53.03
N LEU A 694 5.56 56.77 -53.06
CA LEU A 694 6.97 57.13 -52.77
C LEU A 694 7.48 57.80 -51.44
N ASP A 695 8.61 57.21 -51.02
CA ASP A 695 9.85 57.76 -50.41
C ASP A 695 10.10 57.79 -48.88
N ASP A 696 11.06 56.92 -48.50
CA ASP A 696 12.31 57.16 -47.75
C ASP A 696 12.37 57.27 -46.21
N LYS A 697 13.09 56.27 -45.64
CA LYS A 697 14.25 56.32 -44.69
C LYS A 697 14.16 55.50 -43.39
N ALA A 698 14.98 54.46 -43.39
CA ALA A 698 15.95 54.00 -42.36
C ALA A 698 15.62 54.14 -40.86
N SER A 699 15.49 52.99 -40.18
CA SER A 699 16.23 52.67 -38.94
C SER A 699 16.02 51.19 -38.52
N GLU A 700 17.14 50.48 -38.48
CA GLU A 700 17.57 49.32 -37.70
C GLU A 700 16.57 48.41 -36.96
N GLU A 701 16.68 47.12 -37.30
CA GLU A 701 16.14 45.93 -36.66
C GLU A 701 16.86 45.61 -35.33
N THR A 702 16.12 45.26 -34.28
CA THR A 702 16.60 44.33 -33.25
C THR A 702 15.49 43.37 -32.82
N ASP A 703 15.71 42.10 -33.11
CA ASP A 703 14.91 40.93 -32.75
C ASP A 703 14.69 40.79 -31.23
N SER A 704 13.49 40.38 -30.82
CA SER A 704 13.21 39.87 -29.47
C SER A 704 13.21 38.33 -29.46
N LEU A 705 13.90 37.74 -28.47
CA LEU A 705 14.07 36.29 -28.29
C LEU A 705 12.83 35.66 -27.59
N PRO A 706 12.41 34.44 -27.97
CA PRO A 706 11.31 33.72 -27.32
C PRO A 706 11.66 33.17 -25.91
N SER A 707 10.63 32.99 -25.09
CA SER A 707 10.70 32.62 -23.66
C SER A 707 11.37 31.27 -23.40
N GLY A 708 12.27 31.22 -22.40
CA GLY A 708 13.03 30.02 -22.01
C GLY A 708 14.55 30.06 -22.27
N THR A 709 15.18 31.24 -22.19
CA THR A 709 16.62 31.40 -22.52
C THR A 709 17.49 31.51 -21.27
N MET A 710 18.58 30.73 -21.20
CA MET A 710 19.64 30.81 -20.18
C MET A 710 20.75 31.75 -20.65
N ILE A 711 21.08 32.79 -19.86
CA ILE A 711 22.15 33.75 -20.20
C ILE A 711 23.34 33.56 -19.24
N ILE A 712 24.50 33.14 -19.78
CA ILE A 712 25.76 33.03 -19.04
C ILE A 712 26.65 34.20 -19.46
N ARG A 713 26.94 35.14 -18.55
CA ARG A 713 27.90 36.23 -18.80
C ARG A 713 29.30 35.78 -18.40
N THR A 714 30.25 35.78 -19.33
CA THR A 714 31.68 35.64 -19.05
C THR A 714 32.39 36.92 -19.45
N ASP A 715 33.17 37.47 -18.53
CA ASP A 715 33.81 38.78 -18.66
C ASP A 715 34.72 38.86 -19.88
N LYS A 716 34.31 39.69 -20.84
CA LYS A 716 35.17 40.63 -21.59
C LYS A 716 34.29 41.58 -22.42
N SER A 717 34.64 42.86 -22.30
CA SER A 717 34.22 44.05 -23.05
C SER A 717 32.76 44.50 -22.97
N ASP A 718 32.59 45.53 -22.15
CA ASP A 718 32.04 46.86 -22.47
C ASP A 718 30.52 47.00 -22.74
N GLU A 719 29.85 47.34 -21.62
CA GLU A 719 28.73 48.26 -21.42
C GLU A 719 27.75 48.53 -22.58
N GLU A 720 26.62 47.81 -22.56
CA GLU A 720 25.31 48.41 -22.80
C GLU A 720 24.31 47.93 -21.74
N VAL A 721 23.66 48.89 -21.09
CA VAL A 721 22.71 48.72 -19.98
C VAL A 721 21.33 48.42 -20.55
N LEU A 722 20.88 47.17 -20.50
CA LEU A 722 19.47 46.82 -20.70
C LEU A 722 18.70 47.00 -19.40
N SER A 723 17.63 47.80 -19.46
CA SER A 723 16.68 48.07 -18.37
C SER A 723 15.95 46.80 -17.91
N VAL A 724 15.71 46.68 -16.60
CA VAL A 724 15.21 45.45 -15.93
C VAL A 724 13.69 45.26 -16.09
N ASP A 725 12.98 46.13 -16.82
CA ASP A 725 11.51 46.11 -16.89
C ASP A 725 10.94 45.30 -18.08
N SER A 726 11.77 44.57 -18.83
CA SER A 726 11.32 43.76 -19.98
C SER A 726 11.93 42.36 -20.06
N LEU A 727 12.14 41.70 -18.91
CA LEU A 727 12.45 40.27 -18.87
C LEU A 727 11.17 39.46 -18.59
N PRO A 728 10.77 38.50 -19.44
CA PRO A 728 9.63 37.63 -19.14
C PRO A 728 9.93 36.71 -17.94
N SER A 729 8.87 36.34 -17.23
CA SER A 729 8.90 35.44 -16.07
C SER A 729 9.64 34.14 -16.38
N GLY A 730 10.57 33.73 -15.51
CA GLY A 730 11.36 32.50 -15.66
C GLY A 730 12.83 32.68 -16.10
N THR A 731 13.34 33.90 -16.19
CA THR A 731 14.75 34.15 -16.56
C THR A 731 15.72 33.87 -15.40
N MET A 732 16.73 33.01 -15.61
CA MET A 732 17.78 32.70 -14.62
C MET A 732 19.07 33.46 -14.93
N VAL A 733 19.55 34.29 -14.01
CA VAL A 733 20.80 35.07 -14.14
C VAL A 733 21.83 34.60 -13.12
N ILE A 734 23.00 34.14 -13.57
CA ILE A 734 24.11 33.72 -12.70
C ILE A 734 25.21 34.80 -12.77
N LYS A 735 25.45 35.51 -11.66
CA LYS A 735 26.60 36.43 -11.50
C LYS A 735 27.67 35.80 -10.61
N LYS A 736 28.94 36.04 -10.93
CA LYS A 736 30.09 35.50 -10.17
C LYS A 736 31.00 36.65 -9.75
N ASP A 737 30.73 37.26 -8.60
CA ASP A 737 31.58 38.36 -8.10
C ASP A 737 32.45 37.92 -6.92
N LYS A 738 33.74 38.25 -7.02
CA LYS A 738 34.70 38.21 -5.92
C LYS A 738 34.59 39.49 -5.09
N SER A 739 34.58 39.28 -3.77
CA SER A 739 34.83 40.21 -2.67
C SER A 739 35.39 41.60 -3.05
N ASN A 740 34.62 42.65 -2.77
CA ASN A 740 35.02 43.68 -1.81
C ASN A 740 33.83 44.58 -1.41
N SER A 741 33.88 45.00 -0.16
CA SER A 741 32.86 45.67 0.63
C SER A 741 32.51 47.08 0.16
N SER A 742 31.20 47.33 -0.03
CA SER A 742 30.57 48.60 0.35
C SER A 742 29.04 48.44 0.32
N LEU A 743 28.43 48.56 1.49
CA LEU A 743 26.99 48.64 1.77
C LEU A 743 26.33 49.75 0.95
N LEU A 744 25.36 49.41 0.10
CA LEU A 744 24.18 50.24 -0.18
C LEU A 744 22.97 49.35 -0.52
N ALA A 745 21.83 49.75 0.03
CA ALA A 745 20.56 49.04 0.10
C ALA A 745 19.84 48.90 -1.25
N LEU A 746 19.07 47.81 -1.42
CA LEU A 746 17.89 47.81 -2.28
C LEU A 746 16.88 46.74 -1.83
N ASP A 747 15.74 47.25 -1.38
CA ASP A 747 14.49 46.54 -1.18
C ASP A 747 13.89 46.07 -2.51
N SER A 748 12.99 45.08 -2.41
CA SER A 748 12.13 44.48 -3.44
C SER A 748 12.81 43.67 -4.55
N LEU A 749 13.07 42.38 -4.26
CA LEU A 749 13.09 41.32 -5.26
C LEU A 749 11.72 40.61 -5.29
N PRO A 750 11.21 40.19 -6.45
CA PRO A 750 9.93 39.48 -6.55
C PRO A 750 9.99 38.08 -5.89
N SER A 751 8.82 37.64 -5.40
CA SER A 751 8.59 36.30 -4.84
C SER A 751 9.14 35.22 -5.79
N SER A 752 9.88 34.24 -5.26
CA SER A 752 10.61 33.16 -5.97
C SER A 752 12.08 33.44 -6.36
N THR A 753 12.80 34.31 -5.64
CA THR A 753 14.27 34.42 -5.81
C THR A 753 14.99 33.52 -4.80
N MET A 754 15.75 32.52 -5.28
CA MET A 754 16.57 31.64 -4.43
C MET A 754 17.99 32.21 -4.29
N LYS A 755 18.37 32.66 -3.08
CA LYS A 755 19.72 33.16 -2.77
C LYS A 755 20.54 32.03 -2.13
N ILE A 756 21.63 31.62 -2.78
CA ILE A 756 22.56 30.63 -2.22
C ILE A 756 23.59 31.39 -1.37
N LYS A 757 23.49 31.27 -0.04
CA LYS A 757 24.47 31.82 0.92
C LYS A 757 25.72 30.95 0.95
N THR A 758 26.88 31.55 1.21
CA THR A 758 28.14 30.81 1.40
C THR A 758 28.31 30.38 2.86
N ASP A 759 29.09 29.32 3.11
CA ASP A 759 29.30 28.75 4.45
C ASP A 759 29.90 29.77 5.45
N GLU A 760 30.64 30.77 4.96
CA GLU A 760 31.21 31.86 5.76
C GLU A 760 30.15 32.87 6.27
N GLU A 761 29.07 33.11 5.51
CA GLU A 761 27.94 33.96 5.96
C GLU A 761 27.06 33.24 7.00
N ILE A 762 27.01 31.90 6.95
CA ILE A 762 26.24 31.08 7.90
C ILE A 762 26.95 30.99 9.26
N GLU A 763 28.28 30.99 9.30
CA GLU A 763 29.04 31.05 10.57
C GLU A 763 28.98 32.44 11.24
N ALA A 764 28.93 33.53 10.47
CA ALA A 764 28.82 34.88 11.01
C ALA A 764 27.46 35.15 11.69
N GLU A 765 26.36 34.60 11.17
CA GLU A 765 25.02 34.71 11.81
C GLU A 765 24.91 33.83 13.07
N ARG A 766 25.64 32.72 13.14
CA ARG A 766 25.68 31.85 14.35
C ARG A 766 26.40 32.48 15.54
N LEU A 767 27.43 33.27 15.30
CA LEU A 767 28.16 33.98 16.37
C LEU A 767 27.41 35.21 16.92
N ALA A 768 26.38 35.70 16.22
CA ALA A 768 25.58 36.85 16.63
C ALA A 768 24.35 36.51 17.51
N GLN A 769 24.02 35.22 17.70
CA GLN A 769 22.85 34.78 18.46
C GLN A 769 23.10 34.44 19.94
N ASP A 770 24.36 34.46 20.42
CA ASP A 770 24.73 34.11 21.81
C ASP A 770 24.84 35.31 22.78
N SER A 771 24.09 36.39 22.54
CA SER A 771 24.01 37.57 23.45
C SER A 771 22.58 37.86 23.93
N ILE A 772 22.28 37.40 25.15
CA ILE A 772 21.06 37.49 26.01
C ILE A 772 20.68 38.98 26.39
N PRO A 773 19.55 39.43 27.04
CA PRO A 773 18.34 38.80 27.65
C PRO A 773 16.92 39.43 27.45
N SER A 774 15.92 38.64 27.87
CA SER A 774 14.61 38.91 28.54
C SER A 774 13.97 40.31 28.62
N SER A 775 12.66 40.41 28.33
CA SER A 775 11.62 40.86 29.29
C SER A 775 10.18 40.79 28.72
N SER A 776 9.23 40.66 29.66
CA SER A 776 7.78 40.50 29.54
C SER A 776 7.01 41.74 29.06
N THR A 777 5.81 41.57 28.48
CA THR A 777 4.51 42.08 29.02
C THR A 777 3.29 41.79 28.12
N LYS A 778 2.13 41.66 28.79
CA LYS A 778 0.76 41.45 28.30
C LYS A 778 0.19 42.66 27.55
N SER A 779 -0.77 42.47 26.63
CA SER A 779 -2.01 43.27 26.59
C SER A 779 -3.08 42.69 25.64
N SER A 780 -4.32 43.04 25.96
CA SER A 780 -5.63 42.56 25.50
C SER A 780 -6.25 43.34 24.33
N ARG A 781 -7.32 42.75 23.76
CA ARG A 781 -8.68 43.32 23.51
C ARG A 781 -9.18 43.46 22.05
N LYS A 782 -10.26 42.68 21.80
CA LYS A 782 -11.41 42.77 20.87
C LYS A 782 -11.64 44.07 20.08
N THR A 783 -12.14 43.90 18.84
CA THR A 783 -13.46 44.44 18.41
C THR A 783 -14.06 43.68 17.22
N LYS A 784 -15.38 43.44 17.30
CA LYS A 784 -16.31 42.90 16.29
C LYS A 784 -16.60 43.93 15.18
N ARG A 785 -16.96 43.44 13.98
CA ARG A 785 -18.02 44.01 13.13
C ARG A 785 -18.74 42.90 12.35
N GLU A 786 -20.02 43.10 12.12
CA GLU A 786 -21.06 42.12 11.78
C GLU A 786 -21.43 42.11 10.28
N LEU A 787 -21.83 40.91 9.78
CA LEU A 787 -22.93 40.54 8.84
C LEU A 787 -22.91 41.07 7.37
N PRO A 788 -23.66 40.47 6.39
CA PRO A 788 -24.35 39.15 6.30
C PRO A 788 -24.12 38.40 4.94
N LEU A 789 -24.81 37.23 4.82
CA LEU A 789 -25.30 36.44 3.65
C LEU A 789 -25.16 37.07 2.24
N GLU A 790 -24.96 36.34 1.13
CA GLU A 790 -25.89 35.36 0.57
C GLU A 790 -25.28 34.62 -0.65
N THR A 791 -25.82 33.43 -0.91
CA THR A 791 -25.86 32.61 -2.14
C THR A 791 -25.15 33.11 -3.41
N ASP A 792 -24.26 32.28 -3.97
CA ASP A 792 -23.97 32.31 -5.41
C ASP A 792 -24.32 30.98 -6.09
N THR A 793 -25.10 31.16 -7.14
CA THR A 793 -25.79 30.15 -7.92
C THR A 793 -24.82 29.56 -8.93
N VAL A 794 -24.70 28.23 -8.96
CA VAL A 794 -23.93 27.53 -9.99
C VAL A 794 -24.71 27.61 -11.30
N VAL A 795 -24.24 28.42 -12.25
CA VAL A 795 -24.67 28.36 -13.64
C VAL A 795 -24.02 27.14 -14.27
N ILE A 796 -24.76 26.04 -14.36
CA ILE A 796 -24.38 24.90 -15.21
C ILE A 796 -24.57 25.33 -16.67
N LYS A 797 -23.48 25.71 -17.33
CA LYS A 797 -23.44 25.67 -18.80
C LYS A 797 -23.38 24.21 -19.22
N VAL A 798 -24.50 23.71 -19.73
CA VAL A 798 -24.55 22.49 -20.53
C VAL A 798 -23.70 22.77 -21.77
N SER A 799 -22.48 22.23 -21.81
CA SER A 799 -21.66 22.25 -23.01
C SER A 799 -22.24 21.22 -23.98
N ASP A 800 -22.66 21.70 -25.14
CA ASP A 800 -23.05 20.89 -26.27
C ASP A 800 -21.95 19.87 -26.63
N THR A 801 -22.44 18.75 -27.15
CA THR A 801 -21.74 17.54 -27.59
C THR A 801 -20.60 17.84 -28.56
N SER A 802 -19.41 18.17 -28.03
CA SER A 802 -18.17 18.06 -28.79
C SER A 802 -17.82 16.57 -28.94
N LYS A 803 -17.71 16.11 -30.19
CA LYS A 803 -17.21 14.79 -30.54
C LYS A 803 -15.78 14.64 -30.01
N LYS A 804 -15.62 14.18 -28.77
CA LYS A 804 -14.31 13.80 -28.22
C LYS A 804 -13.73 12.69 -29.09
N ARG A 805 -12.63 13.00 -29.79
CA ARG A 805 -11.82 12.03 -30.53
C ARG A 805 -11.03 11.17 -29.53
N MET A 806 -10.68 9.96 -29.97
CA MET A 806 -9.91 8.96 -29.24
C MET A 806 -8.70 9.57 -28.52
N SER A 807 -8.58 9.30 -27.22
CA SER A 807 -7.35 9.53 -26.45
C SER A 807 -6.42 8.35 -26.72
N PHE A 808 -5.43 8.53 -27.59
CA PHE A 808 -4.46 7.48 -27.91
C PHE A 808 -3.22 7.51 -27.00
N SER A 809 -3.39 7.98 -25.77
CA SER A 809 -2.35 7.94 -24.72
C SER A 809 -1.80 6.51 -24.50
N PHE A 810 -2.60 5.48 -24.79
CA PHE A 810 -2.20 4.08 -24.68
C PHE A 810 -0.97 3.71 -25.49
N ILE A 811 -0.62 4.44 -26.57
CA ILE A 811 0.55 4.07 -27.38
C ILE A 811 1.87 4.35 -26.66
N LYS A 812 1.87 5.26 -25.66
CA LYS A 812 3.00 5.45 -24.75
C LYS A 812 3.06 4.37 -23.64
N ASP A 813 1.91 3.82 -23.24
CA ASP A 813 1.76 2.86 -22.12
C ASP A 813 1.59 1.39 -22.53
N LEU A 814 1.60 1.10 -23.84
CA LEU A 814 1.66 -0.26 -24.36
C LEU A 814 2.96 -0.91 -23.87
N GLY A 815 2.89 -1.70 -22.80
CA GLY A 815 3.89 -2.69 -22.38
C GLY A 815 4.24 -3.74 -23.46
N ILE A 816 3.71 -3.56 -24.67
CA ILE A 816 4.07 -4.22 -25.93
C ILE A 816 5.43 -3.72 -26.47
N PHE A 817 5.92 -2.55 -26.04
CA PHE A 817 7.08 -1.86 -26.64
C PHE A 817 8.33 -1.74 -25.76
N SER A 818 8.41 -2.45 -24.63
CA SER A 818 9.68 -2.54 -23.90
C SER A 818 10.68 -3.38 -24.72
N SER A 819 11.69 -2.75 -25.32
CA SER A 819 12.80 -3.45 -25.94
C SER A 819 13.72 -4.05 -24.87
N LYS A 820 13.33 -5.22 -24.32
CA LYS A 820 14.35 -6.11 -23.77
C LYS A 820 15.22 -6.56 -24.95
N LYS A 821 16.46 -6.05 -25.00
CA LYS A 821 17.52 -6.46 -25.93
C LYS A 821 17.43 -7.97 -26.18
N ALA A 822 17.19 -8.35 -27.44
CA ALA A 822 17.27 -9.73 -27.88
C ALA A 822 18.71 -10.24 -27.63
N ILE A 823 18.89 -11.08 -26.61
CA ILE A 823 20.12 -11.82 -26.41
C ILE A 823 20.11 -12.94 -27.44
N ILE A 824 20.87 -12.75 -28.52
CA ILE A 824 21.26 -13.83 -29.41
C ILE A 824 22.19 -14.74 -28.62
N ALA A 825 21.79 -16.00 -28.47
CA ALA A 825 22.61 -17.04 -27.87
C ALA A 825 23.77 -17.42 -28.81
N GLU A 826 25.00 -17.42 -28.30
CA GLU A 826 26.09 -18.34 -28.66
C GLU A 826 27.20 -18.33 -27.57
N PRO A 827 28.09 -19.36 -27.50
CA PRO A 827 28.49 -19.99 -26.24
C PRO A 827 29.73 -19.41 -25.55
N SER A 828 29.96 -19.97 -24.36
CA SER A 828 30.90 -19.61 -23.29
C SER A 828 32.36 -19.28 -23.64
N ALA A 829 32.90 -18.41 -22.77
CA ALA A 829 34.27 -18.34 -22.25
C ALA A 829 35.24 -17.29 -22.85
N ARG A 830 35.43 -16.17 -22.12
CA ARG A 830 36.74 -15.72 -21.60
C ARG A 830 36.62 -14.51 -20.67
N ALA A 831 37.45 -14.53 -19.63
CA ALA A 831 37.57 -13.52 -18.59
C ALA A 831 38.36 -12.26 -19.04
N SER A 832 37.96 -11.08 -18.54
CA SER A 832 38.84 -9.99 -18.03
C SER A 832 37.96 -8.84 -17.51
N ARG A 833 38.00 -8.53 -16.20
CA ARG A 833 38.73 -7.40 -15.59
C ARG A 833 38.56 -6.05 -16.31
N PHE A 834 37.49 -5.33 -16.00
CA PHE A 834 37.48 -3.86 -15.91
C PHE A 834 36.53 -3.40 -14.79
N LYS A 835 37.01 -2.43 -14.00
CA LYS A 835 36.34 -1.85 -12.82
C LYS A 835 35.07 -1.10 -13.25
N LYS A 836 33.95 -1.39 -12.58
CA LYS A 836 32.73 -0.57 -12.63
C LYS A 836 33.00 0.77 -11.94
N VAL A 837 32.70 1.85 -12.64
CA VAL A 837 32.43 3.16 -12.05
C VAL A 837 30.95 3.13 -11.66
N ASP A 838 30.69 3.27 -10.36
CA ASP A 838 29.34 3.35 -9.80
C ASP A 838 28.61 4.56 -10.39
N SER A 839 27.53 4.29 -11.15
CA SER A 839 26.58 5.34 -11.49
C SER A 839 25.62 5.50 -10.32
N VAL A 840 25.56 6.73 -9.82
CA VAL A 840 24.91 7.17 -8.57
C VAL A 840 23.37 7.07 -8.59
N ARG A 841 22.77 6.33 -9.54
CA ARG A 841 21.32 6.30 -9.77
C ARG A 841 20.60 5.05 -9.23
N THR A 842 21.32 4.08 -8.67
CA THR A 842 20.75 2.79 -8.18
C THR A 842 20.61 2.71 -6.65
N ALA A 843 20.91 3.81 -5.92
CA ALA A 843 20.74 3.89 -4.46
C ALA A 843 19.40 4.53 -4.02
N LEU A 844 18.58 5.01 -4.98
CA LEU A 844 17.37 5.80 -4.72
C LEU A 844 16.04 5.02 -4.79
N LEU A 845 16.07 3.71 -5.09
CA LEU A 845 14.85 2.87 -5.20
C LEU A 845 14.84 1.65 -4.27
N ARG A 846 15.79 1.57 -3.33
CA ARG A 846 15.63 0.67 -2.19
C ARG A 846 14.72 1.37 -1.19
N GLY A 847 13.53 0.82 -0.97
CA GLY A 847 12.62 1.17 0.12
C GLY A 847 13.14 0.84 1.52
N ASP A 848 14.44 0.94 1.73
CA ASP A 848 15.12 0.96 3.03
C ASP A 848 15.68 2.37 3.25
N GLY A 849 14.75 3.31 3.44
CA GLY A 849 15.02 4.73 3.62
C GLY A 849 14.88 5.17 5.08
N SER A 850 15.46 4.45 6.03
CA SER A 850 15.71 4.99 7.38
C SER A 850 17.17 4.79 7.80
N ASN A 851 18.11 5.11 6.92
CA ASN A 851 19.45 5.57 7.34
C ASN A 851 20.24 6.12 6.15
N ARG A 852 20.26 7.46 6.00
CA ARG A 852 21.45 8.30 5.78
C ARG A 852 21.06 9.72 5.35
N PHE A 853 20.68 10.53 6.34
CA PHE A 853 21.30 11.84 6.56
C PHE A 853 21.36 12.03 8.07
N LYS A 854 22.56 12.27 8.60
CA LYS A 854 22.76 12.70 9.99
C LYS A 854 22.32 14.16 10.09
N THR A 855 21.03 14.42 10.04
CA THR A 855 20.44 15.60 10.64
C THR A 855 19.83 15.14 11.97
N LYS A 856 20.29 15.74 13.06
CA LYS A 856 19.81 15.48 14.43
C LYS A 856 18.36 15.97 14.57
N GLY A 857 17.42 15.29 13.93
CA GLY A 857 16.01 15.30 14.32
C GLY A 857 15.84 14.48 15.60
N PRO A 858 14.77 14.68 16.39
CA PRO A 858 14.63 14.05 17.69
C PRO A 858 14.50 12.53 17.53
N GLN A 859 15.61 11.83 17.76
CA GLN A 859 15.63 10.38 17.93
C GLN A 859 14.80 10.04 19.17
N ARG A 860 13.74 9.24 19.00
CA ARG A 860 13.09 8.54 20.11
C ARG A 860 14.19 7.82 20.91
N SER A 861 14.10 7.87 22.23
CA SER A 861 14.94 7.08 23.13
C SER A 861 15.01 5.63 22.67
N ARG A 862 16.23 5.12 22.51
CA ARG A 862 16.49 3.75 22.04
C ARG A 862 16.14 2.76 23.15
N VAL A 863 15.50 1.66 22.79
CA VAL A 863 15.21 0.54 23.71
C VAL A 863 16.49 -0.19 24.17
N GLU A 864 17.65 0.25 23.67
CA GLU A 864 19.01 -0.05 24.14
C GLU A 864 19.21 0.25 25.64
N ASP A 865 18.37 1.08 26.26
CA ASP A 865 18.41 1.38 27.70
C ASP A 865 17.71 0.35 28.60
N ILE A 866 17.01 -0.65 28.02
CA ILE A 866 16.46 -1.76 28.81
C ILE A 866 17.61 -2.72 29.13
N ASN A 867 18.00 -2.80 30.40
CA ASN A 867 18.82 -3.92 30.86
C ASN A 867 18.00 -5.21 30.75
N TRP A 868 18.26 -5.96 29.68
CA TRP A 868 17.62 -7.25 29.43
C TRP A 868 18.29 -8.35 30.24
N GLU A 869 19.50 -8.18 30.76
CA GLU A 869 20.22 -9.20 31.52
C GLU A 869 20.03 -9.04 33.04
N PRO A 870 19.95 -10.16 33.79
CA PRO A 870 19.95 -10.07 35.25
C PRO A 870 21.28 -9.48 35.71
N ILE A 871 21.23 -8.61 36.72
CA ILE A 871 22.42 -8.09 37.40
C ILE A 871 23.14 -9.31 38.00
N SER A 872 24.25 -9.73 37.39
CA SER A 872 25.08 -10.79 37.95
C SER A 872 25.71 -10.30 39.24
N SER A 873 25.44 -10.98 40.35
CA SER A 873 26.05 -10.76 41.66
C SER A 873 27.48 -11.29 41.75
N ASP A 874 28.22 -11.25 40.64
CA ASP A 874 29.62 -11.64 40.54
C ASP A 874 30.50 -10.42 40.24
N GLU A 875 30.56 -9.46 41.16
CA GLU A 875 31.71 -8.57 41.27
C GLU A 875 32.32 -8.72 42.67
N ASN A 876 33.21 -9.71 42.79
CA ASN A 876 34.25 -9.67 43.80
C ASN A 876 35.05 -8.38 43.60
N GLY A 877 34.98 -7.51 44.60
CA GLY A 877 35.63 -6.20 44.59
C GLY A 877 37.12 -6.27 44.27
N THR A 878 37.56 -5.36 43.42
CA THR A 878 38.97 -4.94 43.34
C THR A 878 39.03 -3.53 43.96
N PRO A 879 40.00 -3.25 44.84
CA PRO A 879 39.93 -2.10 45.73
C PRO A 879 40.23 -0.78 45.00
N LEU A 880 39.52 0.26 45.42
CA LEU A 880 39.72 1.65 45.05
C LEU A 880 41.18 2.07 45.25
N ASN A 881 41.89 2.31 44.15
CA ASN A 881 43.16 3.00 44.14
C ASN A 881 42.87 4.51 44.29
N THR A 882 43.00 5.00 45.52
CA THR A 882 42.95 6.43 45.84
C THR A 882 44.34 7.03 45.60
N ASN A 883 44.45 7.90 44.60
CA ASN A 883 45.60 8.79 44.44
C ASN A 883 45.12 10.11 43.83
N ALA A 884 44.83 11.10 44.70
CA ALA A 884 45.14 12.50 44.43
C ALA A 884 45.18 13.27 45.77
N PRO A 885 46.14 14.19 45.95
CA PRO A 885 46.49 14.78 47.25
C PRO A 885 45.74 16.10 47.53
N LEU A 886 45.49 16.28 48.84
CA LEU A 886 45.06 17.48 49.58
C LEU A 886 43.73 18.16 49.20
#